data_AF-A0A848LDG4-F1
#
_entry.id   AF-A0A848LDG4-F1
#
_cell.length_a   1.000
_cell.length_b   1.000
_cell.length_c   1.000
_cell.angle_alpha   90.00
_cell.angle_beta   90.00
_cell.angle_gamma   90.00
#
_symmetry.space_group_name_H-M   'P 1'
#
loop_
_entity.id
_entity.type
_entity.pdbx_description
1 polymer ?
#
loop_
_entity_poly.entity_id
_entity_poly.type
_entity_poly.pdbx_seq_one_letter_code
_entity_poly.pdbx_strand_id
1 'polypeptide(L)'
;MPLERSTSSREVYHRIRSAPRLDAREFVIGYDAREFLIDHGSRFEQMAELPFEAFVPDGEIPWHRVWYFKRGDQMVWHRTTRIDKLTHLLRSGEEPKPSAEEVAAGTTRGFTSLPGWRFDAGAGAWVEAPASTPLTSLERLTVVTYNVLFDLYDAEWLATERRTLAMLALLRDTGADVIALQEVTPPFLRALLAEAWVREHYWLSEGPGAATVTPYGQVLLSRIPFTALSQRAFSRDKRIIAARLAVDGTPLWVTTQHLTSNRTPEGGAVRASEIETLIQWVRSLDEEDEASSPDVVLAGDFNFDFWSPEDRTFVEANITDAWDALHPRDGEGKTHDPTRNALAARTSRSGRPQRLDRVLVSSPSERLVPEAIALLGEAPLEGPPAPSGDALYLSDHFGVRCVLRRGDALQPEEDTPAPARPRGDTTSLAYDTALVLIPDEPLWEPIQALRRKYDSNFAQWMPHIPLLHPFYPEEHFGEVEAWLVEALRDVKPFDVSLGQYDAFEHGSSVTVWLQPYAQPQGALEALHAKLERALPGCDEQSRLSPKGYTPHLTVGQFPVSRAADVNMSMQRLNGELWHPLDFTVREVCIVRRQGDNPFEVVRRVPLGGTKPRKRSAPKWGRSSPEDEEALLRSALVAHGFETGPATRRARAEAVRQLQGLCARVGAELHPYGAYVLGTDGPDSDVDVVAIGPSHLSREDFAHALLDELPPQDELSARNSCFLADATHPRVKLTLGDVRFEVSYANRPAGVAPCDPAELLALHSDGLDTPGFLALLGVADTRLLLETVARVEGGPERFRELLRAVKAWAKARGIHSHALGYPGDPSWAVMAAWAFTRAPRERAGSVVSLLAFFFETFAAWPWPQPVALTPETAGDRPDGTRELVPVMAPALPARNTVRDMTRSTFRVLREELARARDLVEQARARKTPEAWDALFEPLDITREFPAWLEFTLLGIWLGDFPPFEEWMRGHLSTLLHALEGDGRIFVRPHELPDDSPSLRIGLDVGAAGSPWELVLKPDSFVEQAMERFIATFDERPYTWYGSIRWELHTRSTLSRPGT
;
A
#
# COMPACT_ATOMS: atom_id res chain seq x y z
N MET A 1 19.03 3.93 -21.99
CA MET A 1 17.78 4.00 -22.77
C MET A 1 16.88 2.84 -22.35
N PRO A 2 15.78 3.02 -21.59
CA PRO A 2 14.86 1.92 -21.34
C PRO A 2 13.87 1.82 -22.49
N LEU A 3 13.97 0.77 -23.30
CA LEU A 3 12.86 0.35 -24.13
C LEU A 3 11.81 -0.25 -23.20
N GLU A 4 10.84 0.61 -22.94
CA GLU A 4 9.48 0.33 -22.53
C GLU A 4 8.87 -0.80 -23.38
N ARG A 5 7.64 -1.19 -23.07
CA ARG A 5 6.73 -1.92 -23.95
C ARG A 5 6.97 -1.60 -25.43
N SER A 6 6.64 -2.51 -26.35
CA SER A 6 6.33 -2.07 -27.72
C SER A 6 5.14 -1.11 -27.62
N THR A 7 5.41 0.19 -27.47
CA THR A 7 4.41 1.23 -27.24
C THR A 7 3.45 1.14 -28.40
N SER A 8 2.18 0.84 -28.15
CA SER A 8 1.22 0.68 -29.25
C SER A 8 0.98 2.04 -29.94
N SER A 9 0.55 2.03 -31.20
CA SER A 9 0.20 3.28 -31.89
C SER A 9 -0.86 4.10 -31.13
N ARG A 10 -1.78 3.43 -30.44
CA ARG A 10 -2.76 4.02 -29.53
C ARG A 10 -2.11 4.71 -28.33
N GLU A 11 -1.16 4.04 -27.70
CA GLU A 11 -0.45 4.57 -26.54
C GLU A 11 0.41 5.80 -26.91
N VAL A 12 1.10 5.77 -28.04
CA VAL A 12 1.88 6.91 -28.56
C VAL A 12 0.98 8.10 -28.87
N TYR A 13 -0.16 7.87 -29.53
CA TYR A 13 -1.16 8.90 -29.78
C TYR A 13 -1.62 9.57 -28.48
N HIS A 14 -1.95 8.77 -27.46
CA HIS A 14 -2.36 9.31 -26.18
C HIS A 14 -1.24 10.07 -25.46
N ARG A 15 0.02 9.63 -25.57
CA ARG A 15 1.18 10.33 -24.99
C ARG A 15 1.43 11.69 -25.65
N ILE A 16 1.34 11.79 -26.98
CA ILE A 16 1.47 13.07 -27.69
C ILE A 16 0.34 14.02 -27.26
N ARG A 17 -0.89 13.51 -27.15
CA ARG A 17 -2.06 14.31 -26.76
C ARG A 17 -2.09 14.70 -25.28
N SER A 18 -1.56 13.87 -24.39
CA SER A 18 -1.57 14.10 -22.94
C SER A 18 -0.36 14.88 -22.44
N ALA A 19 0.69 15.00 -23.25
CA ALA A 19 1.91 15.73 -22.92
C ALA A 19 1.72 17.25 -23.06
N PRO A 20 1.76 18.04 -21.96
CA PRO A 20 1.51 19.48 -22.00
C PRO A 20 2.58 20.29 -22.76
N ARG A 21 3.74 19.66 -23.04
CA ARG A 21 4.93 20.28 -23.66
C ARG A 21 5.01 20.04 -25.17
N LEU A 22 4.13 19.21 -25.74
CA LEU A 22 4.12 18.86 -27.15
C LEU A 22 2.90 19.53 -27.81
N ASP A 23 3.13 20.33 -28.84
CA ASP A 23 2.02 20.85 -29.66
C ASP A 23 1.62 19.77 -30.66
N ALA A 24 0.38 19.27 -30.54
CA ALA A 24 -0.18 18.24 -31.40
C ALA A 24 -0.13 18.62 -32.90
N ARG A 25 -0.12 19.92 -33.24
CA ARG A 25 -0.03 20.43 -34.62
C ARG A 25 1.30 20.13 -35.30
N GLU A 26 2.33 19.84 -34.53
CA GLU A 26 3.67 19.55 -35.05
C GLU A 26 3.81 18.09 -35.51
N PHE A 27 2.79 17.26 -35.29
CA PHE A 27 2.84 15.82 -35.53
C PHE A 27 2.03 15.37 -36.76
N VAL A 28 2.53 14.30 -37.38
CA VAL A 28 1.91 13.62 -38.53
C VAL A 28 1.83 12.12 -38.25
N ILE A 29 0.72 11.50 -38.64
CA ILE A 29 0.44 10.07 -38.47
C ILE A 29 0.54 9.38 -39.83
N GLY A 30 1.47 8.42 -39.91
CA GLY A 30 1.61 7.54 -41.07
C GLY A 30 0.75 6.29 -40.91
N TYR A 31 -0.09 6.00 -41.89
CA TYR A 31 -0.99 4.86 -41.88
C TYR A 31 -1.11 4.18 -43.25
N ASP A 32 -1.60 2.95 -43.22
CA ASP A 32 -1.78 2.12 -44.40
C ASP A 32 -3.16 2.37 -45.06
N ALA A 33 -3.16 2.99 -46.25
CA ALA A 33 -4.36 3.48 -46.95
C ALA A 33 -4.90 2.46 -47.97
N ARG A 34 -5.23 1.23 -47.55
CA ARG A 34 -5.64 0.16 -48.49
C ARG A 34 -7.03 0.31 -49.12
N GLU A 35 -7.75 1.41 -48.93
CA GLU A 35 -9.14 1.54 -49.42
C GLU A 35 -9.32 2.21 -50.78
N PHE A 36 -8.28 2.79 -51.40
CA PHE A 36 -8.47 3.58 -52.63
C PHE A 36 -8.01 2.99 -53.96
N LEU A 37 -7.48 1.76 -54.02
CA LEU A 37 -7.07 1.14 -55.29
C LEU A 37 -7.47 -0.34 -55.36
N ILE A 38 -8.74 -0.60 -55.67
CA ILE A 38 -9.15 -1.81 -56.38
C ILE A 38 -9.13 -1.49 -57.87
N ASP A 39 -7.94 -1.34 -58.43
CA ASP A 39 -7.73 -1.71 -59.83
C ASP A 39 -6.24 -2.00 -60.05
N HIS A 40 -5.95 -3.11 -60.72
CA HIS A 40 -4.61 -3.53 -61.20
C HIS A 40 -3.63 -4.15 -60.17
N GLY A 41 -3.98 -5.33 -59.64
CA GLY A 41 -3.12 -6.54 -59.61
C GLY A 41 -1.67 -6.49 -59.09
N SER A 42 -1.23 -5.40 -58.48
CA SER A 42 0.13 -5.18 -57.95
C SER A 42 0.01 -4.42 -56.64
N ARG A 43 0.17 -5.12 -55.52
CA ARG A 43 0.10 -4.56 -54.17
C ARG A 43 1.40 -3.81 -53.89
N PHE A 44 1.41 -2.50 -54.14
CA PHE A 44 2.39 -1.60 -53.52
C PHE A 44 1.77 -1.03 -52.24
N GLU A 45 2.48 -1.15 -51.13
CA GLU A 45 2.13 -0.55 -49.83
C GLU A 45 2.16 0.98 -49.97
N GLN A 46 1.01 1.60 -50.25
CA GLN A 46 0.92 3.05 -50.33
C GLN A 46 0.64 3.61 -48.93
N MET A 47 1.71 4.01 -48.25
CA MET A 47 1.62 4.72 -46.96
C MET A 47 1.08 6.13 -47.19
N ALA A 48 0.03 6.48 -46.46
CA ALA A 48 -0.51 7.84 -46.44
C ALA A 48 -0.17 8.53 -45.11
N GLU A 49 -0.13 9.85 -45.13
CA GLU A 49 0.12 10.67 -43.96
C GLU A 49 -1.07 11.62 -43.75
N LEU A 50 -1.45 11.83 -42.49
CA LEU A 50 -2.42 12.85 -42.12
C LEU A 50 -1.94 13.67 -40.92
N PRO A 51 -2.35 14.95 -40.80
CA PRO A 51 -2.07 15.75 -39.62
C PRO A 51 -2.62 15.08 -38.36
N PHE A 52 -1.87 15.11 -37.26
CA PHE A 52 -2.26 14.45 -36.02
C PHE A 52 -3.65 14.88 -35.52
N GLU A 53 -4.01 16.17 -35.67
CA GLU A 53 -5.33 16.69 -35.30
C GLU A 53 -6.49 16.13 -36.14
N ALA A 54 -6.22 15.62 -37.35
CA ALA A 54 -7.23 15.06 -38.24
C ALA A 54 -7.53 13.57 -37.95
N PHE A 55 -6.76 12.94 -37.08
CA PHE A 55 -6.97 11.54 -36.72
C PHE A 55 -8.10 11.39 -35.70
N VAL A 56 -9.08 10.55 -36.03
CA VAL A 56 -10.21 10.24 -35.14
C VAL A 56 -9.97 8.86 -34.50
N PRO A 57 -9.71 8.79 -33.16
CA PRO A 57 -9.67 7.55 -32.41
C PRO A 57 -10.90 6.67 -32.68
N ASP A 58 -10.67 5.41 -33.02
CA ASP A 58 -11.73 4.43 -33.30
C ASP A 58 -12.66 4.82 -34.49
N GLY A 59 -12.17 5.68 -35.39
CA GLY A 59 -12.82 6.04 -36.66
C GLY A 59 -12.42 5.14 -37.84
N GLU A 60 -12.44 5.69 -39.06
CA GLU A 60 -12.18 4.94 -40.32
C GLU A 60 -10.76 4.35 -40.44
N ILE A 61 -9.81 4.81 -39.63
CA ILE A 61 -8.43 4.30 -39.61
C ILE A 61 -8.19 3.54 -38.30
N PRO A 62 -8.31 2.20 -38.30
CA PRO A 62 -8.02 1.35 -37.15
C PRO A 62 -6.61 1.53 -36.61
N TRP A 63 -6.43 1.39 -35.28
CA TRP A 63 -5.13 1.53 -34.63
C TRP A 63 -4.05 0.63 -35.20
N HIS A 64 -4.39 -0.59 -35.61
CA HIS A 64 -3.46 -1.53 -36.23
C HIS A 64 -3.01 -1.10 -37.65
N ARG A 65 -3.58 -0.03 -38.23
CA ARG A 65 -3.13 0.55 -39.51
C ARG A 65 -2.20 1.74 -39.34
N VAL A 66 -1.92 2.20 -38.11
CA VAL A 66 -0.99 3.31 -37.83
C VAL A 66 0.44 2.81 -37.67
N TRP A 67 1.31 3.10 -38.62
CA TRP A 67 2.67 2.56 -38.66
C TRP A 67 3.70 3.46 -38.00
N TYR A 68 3.54 4.77 -38.05
CA TYR A 68 4.51 5.69 -37.47
C TYR A 68 3.92 7.05 -37.07
N PHE A 69 4.64 7.75 -36.18
CA PHE A 69 4.43 9.17 -35.85
C PHE A 69 5.69 9.96 -36.17
N LYS A 70 5.52 11.12 -36.80
CA LYS A 70 6.59 12.08 -37.08
C LYS A 70 6.31 13.41 -36.40
N ARG A 71 7.37 14.14 -36.04
CA ARG A 71 7.34 15.56 -35.66
C ARG A 71 8.20 16.32 -36.67
N GLY A 72 7.59 17.12 -37.54
CA GLY A 72 8.26 17.59 -38.77
C GLY A 72 8.82 16.41 -39.59
N ASP A 73 10.10 16.45 -39.95
CA ASP A 73 10.79 15.36 -40.69
C ASP A 73 11.32 14.23 -39.78
N GLN A 74 11.25 14.40 -38.46
CA GLN A 74 11.84 13.46 -37.51
C GLN A 74 10.86 12.33 -37.16
N MET A 75 11.29 11.08 -37.41
CA MET A 75 10.57 9.89 -36.95
C MET A 75 10.68 9.77 -35.42
N VAL A 76 9.56 9.96 -34.72
CA VAL A 76 9.50 9.91 -33.25
C VAL A 76 8.99 8.57 -32.74
N TRP A 77 8.18 7.85 -33.51
CA TRP A 77 7.82 6.47 -33.21
C TRP A 77 7.56 5.68 -34.49
N HIS A 78 7.96 4.41 -34.53
CA HIS A 78 7.72 3.53 -35.67
C HIS A 78 7.49 2.09 -35.23
N ARG A 79 6.39 1.50 -35.69
CA ARG A 79 5.90 0.18 -35.28
C ARG A 79 6.87 -0.96 -35.61
N THR A 80 7.28 -1.07 -36.88
CA THR A 80 8.04 -2.24 -37.37
C THR A 80 9.50 -2.18 -36.95
N THR A 81 10.12 -1.02 -37.06
CA THR A 81 11.50 -0.77 -36.62
C THR A 81 11.63 -0.52 -35.11
N ARG A 82 10.51 -0.60 -34.36
CA ARG A 82 10.42 -0.43 -32.90
C ARG A 82 11.13 0.82 -32.36
N ILE A 83 11.02 1.93 -33.07
CA ILE A 83 11.55 3.23 -32.64
C ILE A 83 10.54 3.87 -31.69
N ASP A 84 10.98 4.32 -30.51
CA ASP A 84 10.23 5.24 -29.65
C ASP A 84 11.19 6.29 -29.07
N LYS A 85 11.15 7.50 -29.62
CA LYS A 85 11.95 8.66 -29.20
C LYS A 85 11.12 9.68 -28.42
N LEU A 86 9.84 9.41 -28.20
CA LEU A 86 8.93 10.35 -27.55
C LEU A 86 9.30 10.54 -26.07
N THR A 87 9.69 9.46 -25.38
CA THR A 87 10.17 9.50 -23.98
C THR A 87 11.36 10.44 -23.80
N HIS A 88 12.26 10.54 -24.77
CA HIS A 88 13.42 11.44 -24.69
C HIS A 88 13.04 12.91 -24.89
N LEU A 89 12.07 13.20 -25.76
CA LEU A 89 11.54 14.56 -25.97
C LEU A 89 10.82 15.10 -24.72
N LEU A 90 10.24 14.21 -23.92
CA LEU A 90 9.59 14.55 -22.64
C LEU A 90 10.60 14.83 -21.51
N ARG A 91 11.79 14.20 -21.56
CA ARG A 91 12.83 14.29 -20.51
C ARG A 91 13.85 15.42 -20.70
N SER A 92 14.13 15.87 -21.92
CA SER A 92 15.23 16.80 -22.24
C SER A 92 15.04 18.28 -21.81
N GLY A 93 14.16 18.56 -20.85
CA GLY A 93 14.02 19.89 -20.24
C GLY A 93 14.26 19.82 -18.74
N GLU A 94 15.52 19.75 -18.32
CA GLU A 94 15.91 20.13 -16.96
C GLU A 94 15.58 21.62 -16.77
N GLU A 95 14.69 21.95 -15.84
CA GLU A 95 14.55 23.33 -15.40
C GLU A 95 15.81 23.75 -14.63
N PRO A 96 16.35 24.96 -14.86
CA PRO A 96 17.49 25.44 -14.10
C PRO A 96 17.08 25.61 -12.64
N LYS A 97 17.93 25.12 -11.72
CA LYS A 97 17.84 25.48 -10.31
C LYS A 97 17.69 27.00 -10.18
N PRO A 98 16.73 27.51 -9.39
CA PRO A 98 16.60 28.94 -9.19
C PRO A 98 17.91 29.47 -8.60
N SER A 99 18.43 30.53 -9.22
CA SER A 99 19.63 31.21 -8.76
C SER A 99 19.42 31.80 -7.38
N ALA A 100 20.46 31.79 -6.55
CA ALA A 100 20.48 32.30 -5.18
C ALA A 100 20.07 33.78 -5.02
N GLU A 101 19.81 34.50 -6.12
CA GLU A 101 19.34 35.88 -6.14
C GLU A 101 17.81 36.03 -6.00
N GLU A 102 17.01 34.98 -6.27
CA GLU A 102 15.55 35.02 -6.06
C GLU A 102 15.12 34.81 -4.60
N VAL A 103 16.06 34.38 -3.73
CA VAL A 103 15.85 34.20 -2.28
C VAL A 103 15.81 35.55 -1.54
N ALA A 104 16.11 36.67 -2.21
CA ALA A 104 16.32 37.96 -1.57
C ALA A 104 15.11 38.91 -1.54
N ALA A 105 13.92 38.50 -1.99
CA ALA A 105 12.74 39.36 -2.02
C ALA A 105 11.60 38.87 -1.10
N GLY A 106 11.73 39.09 0.21
CA GLY A 106 10.61 39.38 1.12
C GLY A 106 9.43 38.39 1.20
N THR A 107 9.63 37.08 1.03
CA THR A 107 8.59 36.07 1.28
C THR A 107 8.76 35.47 2.67
N THR A 108 7.71 35.49 3.50
CA THR A 108 7.51 34.57 4.63
C THR A 108 7.98 33.18 4.20
N ARG A 109 9.06 32.66 4.81
CA ARG A 109 9.88 31.54 4.29
C ARG A 109 9.03 30.45 3.59
N GLY A 110 9.03 30.45 2.26
CA GLY A 110 8.45 29.38 1.43
C GLY A 110 6.99 29.55 0.96
N PHE A 111 6.26 30.59 1.39
CA PHE A 111 4.94 30.92 0.82
C PHE A 111 5.09 31.85 -0.39
N THR A 112 4.31 31.58 -1.44
CA THR A 112 4.26 32.38 -2.68
C THR A 112 2.95 33.15 -2.77
N SER A 113 2.96 34.37 -3.31
CA SER A 113 1.74 35.18 -3.42
C SER A 113 0.77 34.60 -4.46
N LEU A 114 -0.52 34.73 -4.21
CA LEU A 114 -1.60 34.38 -5.13
C LEU A 114 -2.46 35.61 -5.44
N PRO A 115 -2.98 35.73 -6.69
CA PRO A 115 -3.98 36.75 -7.01
C PRO A 115 -5.32 36.42 -6.36
N GLY A 116 -5.96 37.42 -5.74
CA GLY A 116 -7.34 37.32 -5.28
C GLY A 116 -8.32 37.73 -6.38
N TRP A 117 -9.51 37.13 -6.41
CA TRP A 117 -10.50 37.36 -7.48
C TRP A 117 -11.80 37.93 -6.92
N ARG A 118 -12.41 38.87 -7.65
CA ARG A 118 -13.73 39.44 -7.36
C ARG A 118 -14.52 39.62 -8.66
N PHE A 119 -15.82 39.36 -8.63
CA PHE A 119 -16.66 39.62 -9.79
C PHE A 119 -16.95 41.12 -9.91
N ASP A 120 -16.70 41.70 -11.08
CA ASP A 120 -17.06 43.07 -11.41
C ASP A 120 -18.38 43.07 -12.19
N ALA A 121 -19.44 43.58 -11.57
CA ALA A 121 -20.77 43.65 -12.16
C ALA A 121 -20.86 44.61 -13.36
N GLY A 122 -20.01 45.65 -13.41
CA GLY A 122 -19.93 46.58 -14.53
C GLY A 122 -19.23 45.98 -15.75
N ALA A 123 -18.19 45.18 -15.53
CA ALA A 123 -17.49 44.45 -16.59
C ALA A 123 -18.16 43.12 -16.96
N GLY A 124 -19.03 42.58 -16.11
CA GLY A 124 -19.64 41.27 -16.28
C GLY A 124 -18.63 40.11 -16.21
N ALA A 125 -17.49 40.32 -15.54
CA ALA A 125 -16.36 39.41 -15.56
C ALA A 125 -15.70 39.29 -14.18
N TRP A 126 -15.01 38.17 -13.95
CA TRP A 126 -14.12 38.00 -12.81
C TRP A 126 -12.82 38.75 -13.08
N VAL A 127 -12.43 39.62 -12.15
CA VAL A 127 -11.21 40.43 -12.22
C VAL A 127 -10.35 40.19 -10.98
N GLU A 128 -9.06 40.47 -11.10
CA GLU A 128 -8.15 40.44 -9.95
C GLU A 128 -8.52 41.58 -8.99
N ALA A 129 -8.68 41.24 -7.71
CA ALA A 129 -9.15 42.16 -6.68
C ALA A 129 -8.01 43.10 -6.23
N PRO A 130 -8.26 44.42 -6.08
CA PRO A 130 -7.24 45.35 -5.61
C PRO A 130 -6.89 45.10 -4.13
N ALA A 131 -5.61 45.20 -3.78
CA ALA A 131 -5.07 44.91 -2.45
C ALA A 131 -5.51 45.86 -1.31
N SER A 132 -6.39 46.82 -1.56
CA SER A 132 -6.84 47.81 -0.57
C SER A 132 -8.36 47.95 -0.62
N THR A 133 -9.02 47.48 0.43
CA THR A 133 -10.47 47.56 0.62
C THR A 133 -10.74 48.03 2.07
N PRO A 134 -11.87 48.72 2.37
CA PRO A 134 -12.19 49.15 3.73
C PRO A 134 -12.20 47.98 4.71
N LEU A 135 -11.76 48.23 5.95
CA LEU A 135 -11.81 47.24 7.02
C LEU A 135 -13.27 46.95 7.41
N THR A 136 -13.59 45.68 7.62
CA THR A 136 -14.89 45.20 8.07
C THR A 136 -14.87 44.99 9.59
N SER A 137 -15.88 45.50 10.30
CA SER A 137 -16.07 45.17 11.71
C SER A 137 -16.76 43.83 11.86
N LEU A 138 -16.20 42.92 12.66
CA LEU A 138 -16.74 41.58 12.91
C LEU A 138 -17.12 41.43 14.38
N GLU A 139 -18.38 41.08 14.63
CA GLU A 139 -18.85 40.58 15.93
C GLU A 139 -18.80 39.05 16.01
N ARG A 140 -19.00 38.38 14.87
CA ARG A 140 -19.04 36.93 14.71
C ARG A 140 -18.50 36.55 13.33
N LEU A 141 -17.78 35.44 13.25
CA LEU A 141 -17.24 34.87 12.02
C LEU A 141 -17.77 33.44 11.83
N THR A 142 -18.48 33.20 10.73
CA THR A 142 -18.92 31.84 10.36
C THR A 142 -17.97 31.26 9.33
N VAL A 143 -17.37 30.11 9.67
CA VAL A 143 -16.40 29.38 8.83
C VAL A 143 -16.97 28.03 8.46
N VAL A 144 -16.98 27.70 7.17
CA VAL A 144 -17.35 26.37 6.66
C VAL A 144 -16.14 25.73 6.00
N THR A 145 -15.89 24.45 6.28
CA THR A 145 -14.97 23.63 5.49
C THR A 145 -15.68 22.41 4.92
N TYR A 146 -15.41 22.08 3.66
CA TYR A 146 -16.03 20.93 2.99
C TYR A 146 -15.14 20.38 1.85
N ASN A 147 -14.74 19.12 1.96
CA ASN A 147 -14.21 18.32 0.85
C ASN A 147 -15.33 17.98 -0.17
N VAL A 148 -15.24 18.50 -1.40
CA VAL A 148 -16.32 18.37 -2.42
C VAL A 148 -16.27 17.05 -3.22
N LEU A 149 -15.23 16.23 -3.02
CA LEU A 149 -14.95 14.96 -3.69
C LEU A 149 -14.76 15.06 -5.22
N PHE A 150 -13.53 14.83 -5.70
CA PHE A 150 -13.21 14.90 -7.13
C PHE A 150 -13.61 13.65 -7.93
N ASP A 151 -14.19 13.82 -9.13
CA ASP A 151 -14.84 12.74 -9.90
C ASP A 151 -13.94 11.89 -10.81
N LEU A 152 -12.61 12.01 -10.70
CA LEU A 152 -11.70 11.55 -11.77
C LEU A 152 -11.61 10.03 -11.96
N TYR A 153 -12.05 9.23 -10.98
CA TYR A 153 -11.89 7.77 -11.02
C TYR A 153 -13.20 6.99 -10.84
N ASP A 154 -14.32 7.66 -10.57
CA ASP A 154 -15.58 7.03 -10.14
C ASP A 154 -16.82 7.62 -10.83
N ALA A 155 -16.70 8.07 -12.08
CA ALA A 155 -17.83 8.59 -12.86
C ALA A 155 -19.00 7.58 -13.00
N GLU A 156 -18.70 6.28 -12.90
CA GLU A 156 -19.69 5.19 -12.89
C GLU A 156 -20.43 5.06 -11.54
N TRP A 157 -20.08 5.84 -10.53
CA TRP A 157 -20.63 5.77 -9.16
C TRP A 157 -21.13 7.12 -8.64
N LEU A 158 -20.73 8.21 -9.28
CA LEU A 158 -20.99 9.58 -8.82
C LEU A 158 -22.01 10.25 -9.76
N ALA A 159 -23.15 10.69 -9.23
CA ALA A 159 -24.07 11.57 -9.95
C ALA A 159 -23.59 13.04 -9.86
N THR A 160 -22.40 13.31 -10.40
CA THR A 160 -21.61 14.55 -10.23
C THR A 160 -22.40 15.83 -10.41
N GLU A 161 -23.19 15.93 -11.48
CA GLU A 161 -23.99 17.13 -11.77
C GLU A 161 -25.00 17.41 -10.66
N ARG A 162 -25.70 16.35 -10.20
CA ARG A 162 -26.69 16.44 -9.12
C ARG A 162 -26.05 16.76 -7.78
N ARG A 163 -24.89 16.15 -7.48
CA ARG A 163 -24.10 16.48 -6.27
C ARG A 163 -23.63 17.92 -6.30
N THR A 164 -23.12 18.40 -7.44
CA THR A 164 -22.62 19.77 -7.60
C THR A 164 -23.72 20.78 -7.31
N LEU A 165 -24.89 20.64 -7.94
CA LEU A 165 -26.02 21.55 -7.70
C LEU A 165 -26.48 21.54 -6.24
N ALA A 166 -26.59 20.36 -5.63
CA ALA A 166 -27.00 20.24 -4.23
C ALA A 166 -25.95 20.78 -3.26
N MET A 167 -24.65 20.60 -3.55
CA MET A 167 -23.55 21.14 -2.76
C MET A 167 -23.56 22.67 -2.80
N LEU A 168 -23.72 23.27 -3.98
CA LEU A 168 -23.81 24.72 -4.13
C LEU A 168 -25.00 25.31 -3.38
N ALA A 169 -26.15 24.63 -3.40
CA ALA A 169 -27.33 25.02 -2.62
C ALA A 169 -27.06 24.93 -1.11
N LEU A 170 -26.45 23.84 -0.64
CA LEU A 170 -26.09 23.68 0.78
C LEU A 170 -25.13 24.78 1.23
N LEU A 171 -24.05 25.04 0.46
CA LEU A 171 -23.06 26.07 0.76
C LEU A 171 -23.69 27.46 0.83
N ARG A 172 -24.59 27.80 -0.10
CA ARG A 172 -25.35 29.05 -0.08
C ARG A 172 -26.15 29.20 1.23
N ASP A 173 -26.87 28.14 1.60
CA ASP A 173 -27.79 28.16 2.74
C ASP A 173 -27.06 28.23 4.09
N THR A 174 -25.77 27.90 4.14
CA THR A 174 -24.95 28.08 5.35
C THR A 174 -24.77 29.54 5.77
N GLY A 175 -24.86 30.47 4.80
CA GLY A 175 -24.61 31.89 5.00
C GLY A 175 -23.20 32.24 5.48
N ALA A 176 -22.21 31.35 5.31
CA ALA A 176 -20.89 31.47 5.92
C ALA A 176 -20.07 32.66 5.42
N ASP A 177 -19.32 33.30 6.31
CA ASP A 177 -18.43 34.42 5.96
C ASP A 177 -17.19 33.93 5.22
N VAL A 178 -16.68 32.75 5.60
CA VAL A 178 -15.54 32.08 4.97
C VAL A 178 -15.91 30.65 4.62
N ILE A 179 -15.57 30.21 3.40
CA ILE A 179 -15.79 28.84 2.93
C ILE A 179 -14.46 28.30 2.41
N ALA A 180 -13.94 27.26 3.06
CA ALA A 180 -12.74 26.52 2.70
C ALA A 180 -13.12 25.22 2.01
N LEU A 181 -12.83 25.11 0.71
CA LEU A 181 -13.16 23.92 -0.08
C LEU A 181 -11.89 23.14 -0.44
N GLN A 182 -11.99 21.81 -0.40
CA GLN A 182 -10.94 20.87 -0.83
C GLN A 182 -11.47 19.98 -1.95
N GLU A 183 -10.57 19.45 -2.78
CA GLU A 183 -10.89 18.60 -3.94
C GLU A 183 -11.76 19.26 -5.02
N VAL A 184 -11.68 20.58 -5.13
CA VAL A 184 -12.43 21.35 -6.12
C VAL A 184 -11.90 21.04 -7.52
N THR A 185 -12.77 20.60 -8.43
CA THR A 185 -12.43 20.34 -9.83
C THR A 185 -12.72 21.57 -10.71
N PRO A 186 -12.15 21.69 -11.93
CA PRO A 186 -12.46 22.78 -12.84
C PRO A 186 -13.95 22.87 -13.22
N PRO A 187 -14.69 21.75 -13.44
CA PRO A 187 -16.14 21.80 -13.61
C PRO A 187 -16.89 22.37 -12.40
N PHE A 188 -16.55 21.93 -11.17
CA PHE A 188 -17.18 22.45 -9.95
C PHE A 188 -16.89 23.95 -9.78
N LEU A 189 -15.64 24.37 -9.99
CA LEU A 189 -15.26 25.78 -9.92
C LEU A 189 -16.06 26.64 -10.91
N ARG A 190 -16.25 26.16 -12.15
CA ARG A 190 -17.08 26.89 -13.13
C ARG A 190 -18.53 27.05 -12.67
N ALA A 191 -19.11 26.01 -12.07
CA ALA A 191 -20.45 26.08 -11.51
C ALA A 191 -20.52 27.05 -10.31
N LEU A 192 -19.54 27.01 -9.41
CA LEU A 192 -19.42 27.92 -8.27
C LEU A 192 -19.28 29.39 -8.71
N LEU A 193 -18.42 29.69 -9.68
CA LEU A 193 -18.24 31.02 -10.26
C LEU A 193 -19.48 31.51 -11.03
N ALA A 194 -20.42 30.60 -11.35
CA ALA A 194 -21.67 30.93 -12.01
C ALA A 194 -22.77 31.40 -11.06
N GLU A 195 -22.66 31.06 -9.77
CA GLU A 195 -23.67 31.37 -8.76
C GLU A 195 -23.78 32.86 -8.46
N ALA A 196 -25.01 33.37 -8.40
CA ALA A 196 -25.28 34.79 -8.13
C ALA A 196 -24.76 35.21 -6.74
N TRP A 197 -25.01 34.38 -5.71
CA TRP A 197 -24.57 34.67 -4.34
C TRP A 197 -23.05 34.73 -4.20
N VAL A 198 -22.31 33.97 -5.01
CA VAL A 198 -20.84 34.00 -5.05
C VAL A 198 -20.38 35.31 -5.71
N ARG A 199 -20.92 35.62 -6.89
CA ARG A 199 -20.60 36.85 -7.64
C ARG A 199 -20.96 38.12 -6.88
N GLU A 200 -22.03 38.11 -6.10
CA GLU A 200 -22.51 39.28 -5.38
C GLU A 200 -21.74 39.54 -4.07
N HIS A 201 -21.26 38.48 -3.41
CA HIS A 201 -20.80 38.61 -2.02
C HIS A 201 -19.39 38.10 -1.73
N TYR A 202 -18.75 37.32 -2.61
CA TYR A 202 -17.49 36.64 -2.27
C TYR A 202 -16.28 37.10 -3.10
N TRP A 203 -15.14 37.11 -2.41
CA TRP A 203 -13.79 37.11 -2.97
C TRP A 203 -13.29 35.67 -2.98
N LEU A 204 -12.53 35.29 -4.01
CA LEU A 204 -12.03 33.92 -4.19
C LEU A 204 -10.51 33.87 -4.35
N SER A 205 -9.91 32.78 -3.85
CA SER A 205 -8.49 32.49 -4.06
C SER A 205 -8.17 31.95 -5.46
N GLU A 206 -9.19 31.68 -6.28
CA GLU A 206 -9.06 31.11 -7.61
C GLU A 206 -10.06 31.77 -8.57
N GLY A 207 -9.62 31.96 -9.82
CA GLY A 207 -10.39 32.61 -10.87
C GLY A 207 -10.82 31.66 -11.98
N PRO A 208 -11.40 32.19 -13.07
CA PRO A 208 -11.88 31.38 -14.20
C PRO A 208 -10.79 30.54 -14.89
N GLY A 209 -9.52 30.92 -14.72
CA GLY A 209 -8.37 30.22 -15.27
C GLY A 209 -8.05 28.87 -14.60
N ALA A 210 -8.61 28.60 -13.41
CA ALA A 210 -8.46 27.32 -12.71
C ALA A 210 -6.99 26.89 -12.49
N ALA A 211 -6.11 27.84 -12.19
CA ALA A 211 -4.65 27.65 -12.19
C ALA A 211 -4.18 26.66 -11.12
N THR A 212 -4.86 26.62 -9.98
CA THR A 212 -4.52 25.80 -8.80
C THR A 212 -5.42 24.58 -8.62
N VAL A 213 -6.43 24.40 -9.47
CA VAL A 213 -7.44 23.34 -9.34
C VAL A 213 -7.44 22.32 -10.49
N THR A 214 -6.32 22.17 -11.23
CA THR A 214 -6.23 21.23 -12.35
C THR A 214 -5.28 20.05 -12.05
N PRO A 215 -5.81 18.81 -11.83
CA PRO A 215 -7.15 18.37 -12.17
C PRO A 215 -8.17 18.56 -11.02
N TYR A 216 -7.69 18.84 -9.81
CA TYR A 216 -8.46 19.35 -8.67
C TYR A 216 -7.54 20.15 -7.73
N GLY A 217 -8.10 20.86 -6.74
CA GLY A 217 -7.33 21.64 -5.76
C GLY A 217 -8.16 22.21 -4.61
N GLN A 218 -7.72 23.32 -4.04
CA GLN A 218 -8.31 23.99 -2.87
C GLN A 218 -8.80 25.38 -3.29
N VAL A 219 -9.96 25.79 -2.78
CA VAL A 219 -10.50 27.13 -3.04
C VAL A 219 -10.98 27.74 -1.73
N LEU A 220 -10.56 28.97 -1.46
CA LEU A 220 -11.01 29.76 -0.33
C LEU A 220 -11.94 30.86 -0.84
N LEU A 221 -13.11 30.99 -0.23
CA LEU A 221 -14.06 32.06 -0.48
C LEU A 221 -14.23 32.87 0.81
N SER A 222 -14.31 34.19 0.69
CA SER A 222 -14.57 35.07 1.83
C SER A 222 -15.51 36.21 1.44
N ARG A 223 -16.47 36.55 2.30
CA ARG A 223 -17.26 37.79 2.21
C ARG A 223 -16.49 39.02 2.68
N ILE A 224 -15.37 38.79 3.35
CA ILE A 224 -14.46 39.84 3.80
C ILE A 224 -13.31 39.92 2.77
N PRO A 225 -12.95 41.11 2.29
CA PRO A 225 -11.90 41.27 1.29
C PRO A 225 -10.55 40.69 1.75
N PHE A 226 -9.79 40.12 0.82
CA PHE A 226 -8.41 39.70 1.05
C PHE A 226 -7.47 40.91 0.97
N THR A 227 -6.66 41.13 2.01
CA THR A 227 -5.54 42.10 1.97
C THR A 227 -4.23 41.44 1.54
N ALA A 228 -4.11 40.14 1.75
CA ALA A 228 -3.01 39.31 1.26
C ALA A 228 -3.53 37.91 1.01
N LEU A 229 -2.99 37.25 -0.02
CA LEU A 229 -3.28 35.86 -0.34
C LEU A 229 -1.97 35.18 -0.75
N SER A 230 -1.71 34.02 -0.17
CA SER A 230 -0.50 33.25 -0.42
C SER A 230 -0.78 31.75 -0.42
N GLN A 231 0.15 30.99 -0.98
CA GLN A 231 0.11 29.53 -0.96
C GLN A 231 1.48 28.91 -0.67
N ARG A 232 1.42 27.70 -0.12
CA ARG A 232 2.55 26.77 -0.03
C ARG A 232 2.13 25.47 -0.70
N ALA A 233 2.74 25.15 -1.85
CA ALA A 233 2.52 23.87 -2.52
C ALA A 233 3.54 22.83 -2.03
N PHE A 234 3.05 21.64 -1.66
CA PHE A 234 3.87 20.48 -1.30
C PHE A 234 3.96 19.47 -2.45
N SER A 235 2.90 19.38 -3.25
CA SER A 235 2.83 18.61 -4.49
C SER A 235 1.85 19.27 -5.47
N ARG A 236 1.58 18.62 -6.61
CA ARG A 236 0.57 19.09 -7.58
C ARG A 236 -0.80 19.30 -6.92
N ASP A 237 -1.18 18.40 -6.01
CA ASP A 237 -2.54 18.33 -5.46
C ASP A 237 -2.62 18.71 -3.96
N LYS A 238 -1.47 18.78 -3.27
CA LYS A 238 -1.39 19.10 -1.83
C LYS A 238 -0.76 20.48 -1.63
N ARG A 239 -1.51 21.40 -1.00
CA ARG A 239 -1.08 22.76 -0.69
C ARG A 239 -1.86 23.34 0.50
N ILE A 240 -1.33 24.44 1.03
CA ILE A 240 -2.02 25.36 1.96
C ILE A 240 -2.25 26.67 1.20
N ILE A 241 -3.48 27.19 1.23
CA ILE A 241 -3.80 28.56 0.81
C ILE A 241 -4.11 29.35 2.08
N ALA A 242 -3.47 30.51 2.24
CA ALA A 242 -3.64 31.39 3.38
C ALA A 242 -4.07 32.79 2.91
N ALA A 243 -5.11 33.33 3.52
CA ALA A 243 -5.61 34.67 3.23
C ALA A 243 -5.66 35.53 4.49
N ARG A 244 -5.14 36.75 4.40
CA ARG A 244 -5.32 37.80 5.39
C ARG A 244 -6.59 38.57 5.06
N LEU A 245 -7.50 38.68 6.02
CA LEU A 245 -8.79 39.34 5.85
C LEU A 245 -8.74 40.81 6.30
N ALA A 246 -9.43 41.68 5.58
CA ALA A 246 -9.57 43.10 5.90
C ALA A 246 -10.52 43.34 7.09
N VAL A 247 -10.04 43.17 8.31
CA VAL A 247 -10.85 43.28 9.55
C VAL A 247 -10.32 44.36 10.48
N ASP A 248 -11.20 44.93 11.32
CA ASP A 248 -10.81 45.97 12.29
C ASP A 248 -10.06 45.42 13.52
N GLY A 249 -8.90 46.00 13.83
CA GLY A 249 -8.08 45.59 14.97
C GLY A 249 -6.94 44.65 14.60
N THR A 250 -6.85 43.48 15.26
CA THR A 250 -5.77 42.50 15.01
C THR A 250 -5.96 41.83 13.65
N PRO A 251 -4.87 41.59 12.89
CA PRO A 251 -4.96 40.89 11.62
C PRO A 251 -5.53 39.48 11.79
N LEU A 252 -6.48 39.11 10.93
CA LEU A 252 -7.07 37.77 10.89
C LEU A 252 -6.59 37.01 9.65
N TRP A 253 -5.97 35.86 9.87
CA TRP A 253 -5.62 34.91 8.82
C TRP A 253 -6.57 33.72 8.81
N VAL A 254 -7.00 33.31 7.62
CA VAL A 254 -7.78 32.09 7.39
C VAL A 254 -7.05 31.21 6.38
N THR A 255 -7.09 29.90 6.57
CA THR A 255 -6.45 28.96 5.64
C THR A 255 -7.41 27.90 5.13
N THR A 256 -7.07 27.32 3.97
CA THR A 256 -7.60 26.04 3.49
C THR A 256 -6.46 25.12 3.10
N GLN A 257 -6.53 23.89 3.60
CA GLN A 257 -5.54 22.86 3.41
C GLN A 257 -6.20 21.52 3.11
N HIS A 258 -5.51 20.71 2.33
CA HIS A 258 -5.81 19.30 2.15
C HIS A 258 -4.50 18.56 2.34
N LEU A 259 -4.25 18.08 3.55
CA LEU A 259 -2.98 17.44 3.92
C LEU A 259 -2.88 16.02 3.34
N THR A 260 -1.69 15.46 3.37
CA THR A 260 -1.45 14.10 2.87
C THR A 260 -2.20 13.07 3.70
N SER A 261 -2.99 12.24 3.03
CA SER A 261 -3.74 11.14 3.65
C SER A 261 -2.85 9.97 4.04
N ASN A 262 -3.28 9.15 5.00
CA ASN A 262 -2.62 7.88 5.34
C ASN A 262 -2.89 6.75 4.31
N ARG A 263 -3.13 7.09 3.04
CA ARG A 263 -3.27 6.13 1.94
C ARG A 263 -1.93 5.48 1.57
N THR A 264 -0.81 6.10 1.92
CA THR A 264 0.54 5.52 1.85
C THR A 264 1.13 5.38 3.27
N PRO A 265 2.01 4.42 3.55
CA PRO A 265 2.65 4.29 4.87
C PRO A 265 3.55 5.46 5.23
N GLU A 266 4.15 6.13 4.23
CA GLU A 266 4.89 7.38 4.44
C GLU A 266 3.96 8.59 4.62
N GLY A 267 2.65 8.43 4.40
CA GLY A 267 1.66 9.51 4.44
C GLY A 267 1.68 10.27 5.77
N GLY A 268 1.82 9.56 6.90
CA GLY A 268 1.94 10.18 8.21
C GLY A 268 3.22 11.00 8.38
N ALA A 269 4.36 10.54 7.84
CA ALA A 269 5.63 11.27 7.92
C ALA A 269 5.63 12.52 7.01
N VAL A 270 5.08 12.40 5.80
CA VAL A 270 4.89 13.53 4.88
C VAL A 270 3.96 14.56 5.52
N ARG A 271 2.83 14.11 6.05
CA ARG A 271 1.88 14.97 6.75
C ARG A 271 2.48 15.65 7.97
N ALA A 272 3.29 14.95 8.77
CA ALA A 272 3.97 15.56 9.91
C ALA A 272 4.86 16.73 9.46
N SER A 273 5.56 16.60 8.32
CA SER A 273 6.34 17.70 7.73
C SER A 273 5.46 18.85 7.19
N GLU A 274 4.30 18.53 6.60
CA GLU A 274 3.32 19.54 6.16
C GLU A 274 2.74 20.33 7.36
N ILE A 275 2.42 19.63 8.46
CA ILE A 275 1.94 20.22 9.72
C ILE A 275 3.03 21.08 10.35
N GLU A 276 4.26 20.60 10.39
CA GLU A 276 5.40 21.38 10.89
C GLU A 276 5.57 22.66 10.07
N THR A 277 5.45 22.59 8.74
CA THR A 277 5.49 23.77 7.87
C THR A 277 4.36 24.76 8.20
N LEU A 278 3.14 24.25 8.45
CA LEU A 278 1.99 25.08 8.82
C LEU A 278 2.21 25.77 10.17
N ILE A 279 2.70 25.06 11.19
CA ILE A 279 2.97 25.61 12.52
C ILE A 279 4.12 26.62 12.47
N GLN A 280 5.19 26.33 11.73
CA GLN A 280 6.30 27.27 11.51
C GLN A 280 5.80 28.55 10.82
N TRP A 281 4.89 28.43 9.86
CA TRP A 281 4.27 29.59 9.22
C TRP A 281 3.45 30.42 10.23
N VAL A 282 2.56 29.78 11.01
CA VAL A 282 1.79 30.48 12.06
C VAL A 282 2.71 31.24 13.01
N ARG A 283 3.77 30.59 13.50
CA ARG A 283 4.77 31.23 14.38
C ARG A 283 5.52 32.38 13.71
N SER A 284 5.82 32.28 12.40
CA SER A 284 6.49 33.36 11.68
C SER A 284 5.64 34.62 11.55
N LEU A 285 4.30 34.49 11.59
CA LEU A 285 3.41 35.65 11.55
C LEU A 285 3.47 36.46 12.86
N ASP A 286 3.84 35.85 13.98
CA ASP A 286 4.09 36.55 15.25
C ASP A 286 5.37 37.39 15.21
N GLU A 287 6.35 37.01 14.39
CA GLU A 287 7.66 37.68 14.31
C GLU A 287 7.65 38.90 13.37
N GLU A 288 6.73 38.96 12.40
CA GLU A 288 6.72 39.99 11.35
C GLU A 288 5.98 41.29 11.71
N ASP A 289 5.09 41.28 12.71
CA ASP A 289 4.24 42.43 13.07
C ASP A 289 4.45 42.81 14.56
N GLU A 290 5.41 43.71 14.86
CA GLU A 290 5.80 44.14 16.23
C GLU A 290 4.64 44.74 17.08
N ALA A 291 3.48 45.01 16.46
CA ALA A 291 2.35 45.70 17.09
C ALA A 291 1.27 44.78 17.71
N SER A 292 1.08 43.54 17.22
CA SER A 292 0.20 42.53 17.83
C SER A 292 0.28 41.18 17.11
N SER A 293 0.37 40.07 17.84
CA SER A 293 0.19 38.72 17.30
C SER A 293 -1.15 38.56 16.57
N PRO A 294 -1.18 38.04 15.33
CA PRO A 294 -2.41 37.87 14.56
C PRO A 294 -3.26 36.72 15.06
N ASP A 295 -4.59 36.81 14.85
CA ASP A 295 -5.48 35.67 15.05
C ASP A 295 -5.49 34.80 13.77
N VAL A 296 -5.50 33.48 13.94
CA VAL A 296 -5.42 32.52 12.84
C VAL A 296 -6.52 31.46 12.97
N VAL A 297 -7.25 31.22 11.88
CA VAL A 297 -8.21 30.13 11.75
C VAL A 297 -7.74 29.15 10.66
N LEU A 298 -7.55 27.90 11.05
CA LEU A 298 -7.14 26.81 10.16
C LEU A 298 -8.34 25.93 9.85
N ALA A 299 -8.83 25.94 8.62
CA ALA A 299 -10.05 25.21 8.24
C ALA A 299 -9.80 24.35 7.00
N GLY A 300 -9.90 23.03 7.13
CA GLY A 300 -9.62 22.15 6.01
C GLY A 300 -9.64 20.68 6.36
N ASP A 301 -9.19 19.86 5.41
CA ASP A 301 -8.99 18.43 5.59
C ASP A 301 -7.56 18.15 6.04
N PHE A 302 -7.41 17.83 7.33
CA PHE A 302 -6.14 17.51 7.96
C PHE A 302 -5.75 16.04 7.80
N ASN A 303 -6.68 15.19 7.35
CA ASN A 303 -6.48 13.76 7.11
C ASN A 303 -6.06 12.90 8.33
N PHE A 304 -6.04 13.42 9.55
CA PHE A 304 -5.75 12.68 10.79
C PHE A 304 -6.93 12.66 11.77
N ASP A 305 -7.01 11.61 12.58
CA ASP A 305 -8.08 11.47 13.59
C ASP A 305 -7.62 11.95 14.99
N PHE A 306 -8.58 12.10 15.88
CA PHE A 306 -8.38 12.45 17.29
C PHE A 306 -7.44 11.45 17.98
N TRP A 307 -6.55 11.94 18.86
CA TRP A 307 -5.44 11.19 19.51
C TRP A 307 -4.26 10.77 18.62
N SER A 308 -4.21 11.22 17.37
CA SER A 308 -3.00 11.05 16.57
C SER A 308 -1.83 11.88 17.16
N PRO A 309 -0.57 11.45 17.00
CA PRO A 309 0.59 12.25 17.41
C PRO A 309 0.56 13.68 16.88
N GLU A 310 0.00 13.87 15.68
CA GLU A 310 -0.19 15.16 15.01
C GLU A 310 -1.14 16.11 15.75
N ASP A 311 -2.16 15.60 16.42
CA ASP A 311 -3.13 16.39 17.20
C ASP A 311 -2.43 17.09 18.39
N ARG A 312 -1.45 16.42 19.00
CA ARG A 312 -0.64 16.97 20.11
C ARG A 312 0.20 18.17 19.67
N THR A 313 0.70 18.17 18.43
CA THR A 313 1.56 19.25 17.93
C THR A 313 0.82 20.59 17.85
N PHE A 314 -0.49 20.58 17.56
CA PHE A 314 -1.31 21.79 17.57
C PHE A 314 -1.58 22.30 18.99
N VAL A 315 -1.85 21.39 19.93
CA VAL A 315 -2.03 21.73 21.35
C VAL A 315 -0.76 22.37 21.93
N GLU A 316 0.41 21.79 21.66
CA GLU A 316 1.71 22.34 22.06
C GLU A 316 2.01 23.71 21.43
N ALA A 317 1.41 24.01 20.27
CA ALA A 317 1.52 25.29 19.60
C ALA A 317 0.46 26.32 20.04
N ASN A 318 -0.33 26.05 21.08
CA ASN A 318 -1.46 26.88 21.52
C ASN A 318 -2.52 27.12 20.43
N ILE A 319 -2.76 26.11 19.60
CA ILE A 319 -3.81 26.11 18.57
C ILE A 319 -4.91 25.15 19.02
N THR A 320 -6.12 25.68 19.22
CA THR A 320 -7.24 24.94 19.81
C THR A 320 -8.20 24.41 18.75
N ASP A 321 -8.61 23.15 18.84
CA ASP A 321 -9.68 22.60 18.00
C ASP A 321 -11.06 23.12 18.49
N ALA A 322 -11.79 23.80 17.62
CA ALA A 322 -13.09 24.38 17.97
C ALA A 322 -14.14 23.32 18.33
N TRP A 323 -14.03 22.10 17.78
CA TRP A 323 -14.93 21.01 18.14
C TRP A 323 -14.70 20.56 19.58
N ASP A 324 -13.45 20.36 19.97
CA ASP A 324 -13.11 19.89 21.31
C ASP A 324 -13.37 20.95 22.37
N ALA A 325 -13.21 22.23 22.02
CA ALA A 325 -13.54 23.35 22.91
C ALA A 325 -15.05 23.41 23.25
N LEU A 326 -15.92 23.11 22.29
CA LEU A 326 -17.38 23.18 22.45
C LEU A 326 -18.00 21.86 22.92
N HIS A 327 -17.39 20.73 22.58
CA HIS A 327 -17.87 19.39 22.91
C HIS A 327 -16.82 18.56 23.68
N PRO A 328 -16.35 19.03 24.86
CA PRO A 328 -15.38 18.28 25.65
C PRO A 328 -16.05 17.00 26.15
N ARG A 329 -15.60 15.83 25.64
CA ARG A 329 -16.09 14.45 25.85
C ARG A 329 -16.97 13.85 24.75
N ASP A 330 -17.16 14.54 23.64
CA ASP A 330 -17.94 14.00 22.51
C ASP A 330 -17.04 13.36 21.44
N GLY A 331 -17.39 12.14 21.02
CA GLY A 331 -16.75 11.43 19.91
C GLY A 331 -17.52 11.54 18.59
N GLU A 332 -18.67 12.22 18.56
CA GLU A 332 -19.65 12.20 17.45
C GLU A 332 -19.32 13.12 16.26
N GLY A 333 -18.29 13.98 16.35
CA GLY A 333 -17.87 14.90 15.28
C GLY A 333 -17.17 14.27 14.08
N LYS A 334 -17.55 13.05 13.66
CA LYS A 334 -16.89 12.28 12.60
C LYS A 334 -17.27 12.80 11.22
N THR A 335 -16.31 13.41 10.52
CA THR A 335 -16.52 13.98 9.18
C THR A 335 -16.38 12.93 8.09
N HIS A 336 -15.62 11.85 8.32
CA HIS A 336 -15.56 10.68 7.44
C HIS A 336 -16.13 9.47 8.20
N ASP A 337 -17.36 9.07 7.88
CA ASP A 337 -18.07 7.99 8.58
C ASP A 337 -18.52 6.86 7.64
N PRO A 338 -17.71 5.77 7.54
CA PRO A 338 -18.02 4.58 6.74
C PRO A 338 -19.30 3.83 7.15
N THR A 339 -19.82 4.07 8.36
CA THR A 339 -21.02 3.38 8.87
C THR A 339 -22.32 4.10 8.47
N ARG A 340 -22.24 5.40 8.21
CA ARG A 340 -23.38 6.26 7.86
C ARG A 340 -23.40 6.67 6.39
N ASN A 341 -22.22 6.82 5.77
CA ASN A 341 -22.07 7.33 4.41
C ASN A 341 -21.54 6.23 3.47
N ALA A 342 -22.36 5.84 2.48
CA ALA A 342 -22.01 4.79 1.53
C ALA A 342 -20.82 5.15 0.63
N LEU A 343 -20.57 6.44 0.37
CA LEU A 343 -19.37 6.89 -0.34
C LEU A 343 -18.14 6.76 0.57
N ALA A 344 -18.26 7.17 1.84
CA ALA A 344 -17.19 7.00 2.83
C ALA A 344 -16.82 5.53 3.05
N ALA A 345 -17.80 4.62 3.06
CA ALA A 345 -17.59 3.18 3.17
C ALA A 345 -16.68 2.63 2.07
N ARG A 346 -16.76 3.22 0.87
CA ARG A 346 -15.99 2.82 -0.31
C ARG A 346 -14.61 3.47 -0.35
N THR A 347 -14.47 4.71 0.14
CA THR A 347 -13.19 5.42 0.18
C THR A 347 -12.37 5.13 1.45
N SER A 348 -12.98 4.49 2.47
CA SER A 348 -12.31 4.09 3.70
C SER A 348 -11.41 2.87 3.53
N ARG A 349 -10.22 2.92 4.13
CA ARG A 349 -9.33 1.75 4.27
C ARG A 349 -9.51 1.02 5.60
N SER A 350 -9.91 1.75 6.64
CA SER A 350 -10.01 1.23 8.02
C SER A 350 -11.42 0.75 8.35
N GLY A 351 -12.44 1.23 7.62
CA GLY A 351 -13.85 1.05 7.96
C GLY A 351 -14.27 1.76 9.25
N ARG A 352 -13.39 2.60 9.85
CA ARG A 352 -13.64 3.28 11.12
C ARG A 352 -14.04 4.75 10.88
N PRO A 353 -14.97 5.32 11.66
CA PRO A 353 -15.30 6.75 11.61
C PRO A 353 -14.15 7.65 12.10
N GLN A 354 -13.83 8.71 11.37
CA GLN A 354 -12.71 9.64 11.65
C GLN A 354 -13.14 11.12 11.54
N ARG A 355 -12.51 12.01 12.32
CA ARG A 355 -12.68 13.48 12.22
C ARG A 355 -11.50 14.09 11.46
N LEU A 356 -11.59 14.07 10.14
CA LEU A 356 -10.53 14.51 9.23
C LEU A 356 -10.59 16.02 8.97
N ASP A 357 -11.79 16.57 8.84
CA ASP A 357 -12.04 17.99 8.59
C ASP A 357 -12.18 18.72 9.92
N ARG A 358 -11.47 19.83 10.09
CA ARG A 358 -11.41 20.56 11.37
C ARG A 358 -11.39 22.06 11.16
N VAL A 359 -11.78 22.77 12.22
CA VAL A 359 -11.58 24.22 12.36
C VAL A 359 -10.75 24.43 13.63
N LEU A 360 -9.49 24.77 13.45
CA LEU A 360 -8.56 25.09 14.55
C LEU A 360 -8.40 26.61 14.67
N VAL A 361 -8.28 27.11 15.90
CA VAL A 361 -8.21 28.54 16.21
C VAL A 361 -6.98 28.82 17.06
N SER A 362 -6.14 29.75 16.60
CA SER A 362 -5.13 30.41 17.41
C SER A 362 -5.55 31.86 17.57
N SER A 363 -5.90 32.26 18.78
CA SER A 363 -6.39 33.62 19.05
C SER A 363 -5.64 34.22 20.25
N PRO A 364 -4.37 34.64 20.07
CA PRO A 364 -3.62 35.31 21.14
C PRO A 364 -4.32 36.58 21.66
N SER A 365 -5.14 37.22 20.82
CA SER A 365 -5.89 38.40 21.22
C SER A 365 -7.13 38.10 22.07
N GLU A 366 -7.42 36.81 22.33
CA GLU A 366 -8.65 36.28 22.95
C GLU A 366 -9.95 36.75 22.28
N ARG A 367 -9.85 37.32 21.07
CA ARG A 367 -11.00 37.81 20.33
C ARG A 367 -11.76 36.70 19.65
N LEU A 368 -11.16 35.62 19.16
CA LEU A 368 -11.90 34.56 18.48
C LEU A 368 -12.12 33.37 19.41
N VAL A 369 -13.35 33.26 19.93
CA VAL A 369 -13.76 32.14 20.78
C VAL A 369 -14.81 31.31 20.05
N PRO A 370 -14.65 29.98 19.94
CA PRO A 370 -15.69 29.09 19.43
C PRO A 370 -17.02 29.29 20.17
N GLU A 371 -18.11 29.47 19.42
CA GLU A 371 -19.46 29.66 19.94
C GLU A 371 -20.39 28.49 19.57
N ALA A 372 -20.32 28.02 18.32
CA ALA A 372 -21.09 26.87 17.85
C ALA A 372 -20.35 26.11 16.76
N ILE A 373 -20.54 24.79 16.69
CA ILE A 373 -19.99 23.95 15.63
C ILE A 373 -20.95 22.80 15.31
N ALA A 374 -21.06 22.41 14.04
CA ALA A 374 -21.95 21.35 13.60
C ALA A 374 -21.47 20.71 12.28
N LEU A 375 -21.90 19.47 12.02
CA LEU A 375 -21.71 18.80 10.74
C LEU A 375 -22.73 19.27 9.70
N LEU A 376 -22.36 19.16 8.42
CA LEU A 376 -23.17 19.49 7.25
C LEU A 376 -23.24 18.29 6.30
N GLY A 377 -24.38 18.11 5.63
CA GLY A 377 -24.52 17.08 4.60
C GLY A 377 -24.62 15.63 5.12
N GLU A 378 -25.06 15.45 6.36
CA GLU A 378 -25.16 14.14 7.03
C GLU A 378 -26.21 13.18 6.43
N ALA A 379 -27.15 13.71 5.65
CA ALA A 379 -28.21 12.96 5.02
C ALA A 379 -27.94 12.73 3.52
N PRO A 380 -28.37 11.58 2.96
CA PRO A 380 -28.29 11.37 1.52
C PRO A 380 -29.23 12.34 0.78
N LEU A 381 -28.88 12.64 -0.46
CA LEU A 381 -29.68 13.46 -1.36
C LEU A 381 -31.00 12.78 -1.69
N GLU A 382 -32.09 13.54 -1.60
CA GLU A 382 -33.41 13.09 -2.06
C GLU A 382 -33.38 12.81 -3.58
N GLY A 383 -34.08 11.75 -4.01
CA GLY A 383 -34.21 11.37 -5.42
C GLY A 383 -33.64 9.98 -5.75
N PRO A 384 -33.37 9.67 -7.03
CA PRO A 384 -32.93 8.35 -7.45
C PRO A 384 -31.55 8.01 -6.85
N PRO A 385 -31.24 6.74 -6.56
CA PRO A 385 -29.94 6.36 -5.98
C PRO A 385 -28.76 6.73 -6.89
N ALA A 386 -27.55 6.62 -6.37
CA ALA A 386 -26.33 6.69 -7.17
C ALA A 386 -26.38 5.64 -8.30
N PRO A 387 -25.60 5.79 -9.39
CA PRO A 387 -25.50 4.76 -10.43
C PRO A 387 -25.13 3.37 -9.91
N SER A 388 -24.53 3.30 -8.71
CA SER A 388 -24.25 2.05 -7.98
C SER A 388 -25.49 1.31 -7.44
N GLY A 389 -26.63 1.98 -7.30
CA GLY A 389 -27.80 1.51 -6.56
C GLY A 389 -27.87 1.95 -5.09
N ASP A 390 -26.81 2.58 -4.54
CA ASP A 390 -26.78 3.05 -3.14
C ASP A 390 -27.38 4.45 -2.97
N ALA A 391 -27.64 4.85 -1.72
CA ALA A 391 -28.02 6.22 -1.39
C ALA A 391 -26.90 7.21 -1.79
N LEU A 392 -27.27 8.28 -2.50
CA LEU A 392 -26.31 9.27 -3.01
C LEU A 392 -26.02 10.33 -1.93
N TYR A 393 -24.78 10.44 -1.47
CA TYR A 393 -24.34 11.53 -0.59
C TYR A 393 -23.69 12.67 -1.39
N LEU A 394 -23.60 13.85 -0.78
CA LEU A 394 -22.96 15.03 -1.37
C LEU A 394 -21.46 14.83 -1.59
N SER A 395 -20.80 14.17 -0.63
CA SER A 395 -19.38 13.85 -0.61
C SER A 395 -19.18 12.59 0.25
N ASP A 396 -18.01 11.99 0.21
CA ASP A 396 -17.60 10.97 1.19
C ASP A 396 -17.22 11.59 2.55
N HIS A 397 -17.20 12.91 2.63
CA HIS A 397 -17.09 13.68 3.87
C HIS A 397 -18.41 14.38 4.23
N PHE A 398 -18.64 14.60 5.52
CA PHE A 398 -19.57 15.59 6.05
C PHE A 398 -18.82 16.90 6.30
N GLY A 399 -19.38 18.02 5.86
CA GLY A 399 -18.76 19.32 6.05
C GLY A 399 -18.82 19.78 7.51
N VAL A 400 -18.03 20.79 7.87
CA VAL A 400 -18.04 21.39 9.21
C VAL A 400 -18.42 22.86 9.11
N ARG A 401 -19.38 23.30 9.92
CA ARG A 401 -19.74 24.71 10.11
C ARG A 401 -19.38 25.14 11.52
N CYS A 402 -18.48 26.10 11.64
CA CYS A 402 -18.05 26.69 12.91
C CYS A 402 -18.44 28.17 12.97
N VAL A 403 -18.87 28.63 14.13
CA VAL A 403 -19.18 30.01 14.45
C VAL A 403 -18.24 30.47 15.56
N LEU A 404 -17.47 31.52 15.30
CA LEU A 404 -16.54 32.14 16.24
C LEU A 404 -17.09 33.51 16.65
N ARG A 405 -17.16 33.80 17.95
CA ARG A 405 -17.61 35.08 18.50
C ARG A 405 -16.42 35.95 18.88
N ARG A 406 -16.55 37.27 18.70
CA ARG A 406 -15.64 38.27 19.27
C ARG A 406 -15.74 38.32 20.80
N GLY A 407 -14.69 37.96 21.52
CA GLY A 407 -14.58 38.11 22.98
C GLY A 407 -14.55 39.58 23.40
N ASP A 408 -15.26 39.94 24.48
CA ASP A 408 -15.08 41.25 25.13
C ASP A 408 -13.80 41.20 25.96
N ALA A 409 -12.95 42.22 25.86
CA ALA A 409 -11.74 42.33 26.67
C ALA A 409 -12.11 42.34 28.17
N LEU A 410 -11.91 41.22 28.85
CA LEU A 410 -12.10 41.14 30.30
C LEU A 410 -11.06 42.04 30.97
N GLN A 411 -11.54 42.96 31.80
CA GLN A 411 -10.69 43.74 32.69
C GLN A 411 -9.93 42.79 33.63
N PRO A 412 -8.66 43.08 33.96
CA PRO A 412 -7.93 42.29 34.94
C PRO A 412 -8.56 42.51 36.31
N GLU A 413 -9.33 41.53 36.81
CA GLU A 413 -9.77 41.53 38.20
C GLU A 413 -8.62 41.05 39.11
N GLU A 414 -8.35 41.87 40.12
CA GLU A 414 -7.40 41.67 41.20
C GLU A 414 -7.81 40.52 42.14
N ASP A 415 -6.78 39.87 42.69
CA ASP A 415 -6.78 39.08 43.93
C ASP A 415 -7.75 37.90 44.06
N THR A 416 -7.26 36.72 43.66
CA THR A 416 -7.47 35.49 44.43
C THR A 416 -6.17 34.68 44.44
N PRO A 417 -5.79 34.08 45.58
CA PRO A 417 -4.41 33.69 45.85
C PRO A 417 -3.99 32.53 44.95
N ALA A 418 -2.74 32.60 44.50
CA ALA A 418 -2.09 31.59 43.68
C ALA A 418 -2.48 30.17 44.14
N PRO A 419 -3.05 29.32 43.26
CA PRO A 419 -3.14 27.91 43.58
C PRO A 419 -1.69 27.42 43.71
N ALA A 420 -1.42 26.81 44.86
CA ALA A 420 -0.17 26.15 45.15
C ALA A 420 0.26 25.26 43.97
N ARG A 421 1.58 25.22 43.71
CA ARG A 421 2.23 24.30 42.75
C ARG A 421 1.46 22.97 42.64
N PRO A 422 1.00 22.55 41.45
CA PRO A 422 0.57 21.18 41.26
C PRO A 422 1.78 20.29 41.48
N ARG A 423 1.67 19.39 42.47
CA ARG A 423 2.56 18.25 42.61
C ARG A 423 2.27 17.30 41.44
N GLY A 424 3.25 17.12 40.55
CA GLY A 424 3.35 16.03 39.57
C GLY A 424 2.28 16.04 38.48
N ASP A 425 2.69 16.28 37.23
CA ASP A 425 1.89 15.96 36.05
C ASP A 425 1.41 14.50 36.13
N THR A 426 0.10 14.30 36.21
CA THR A 426 -0.57 13.00 36.10
C THR A 426 -1.16 12.76 34.70
N THR A 427 -0.68 13.50 33.71
CA THR A 427 -1.29 13.66 32.38
C THR A 427 -0.56 12.89 31.29
N SER A 428 -0.46 11.56 31.43
CA SER A 428 -0.83 10.58 30.39
C SER A 428 -0.54 9.16 30.87
N LEU A 429 -1.37 8.59 31.74
CA LEU A 429 -1.30 7.15 31.99
C LEU A 429 -1.75 6.38 30.73
N ALA A 430 -1.09 5.28 30.45
CA ALA A 430 -1.33 4.43 29.29
C ALA A 430 -2.03 3.13 29.72
N TYR A 431 -3.08 2.75 29.00
CA TYR A 431 -3.85 1.52 29.27
C TYR A 431 -3.16 0.25 28.74
N ASP A 432 -2.12 0.42 27.94
CA ASP A 432 -1.25 -0.64 27.43
C ASP A 432 -0.05 -0.91 28.35
N THR A 433 0.06 -0.25 29.50
CA THR A 433 1.03 -0.56 30.54
C THR A 433 0.36 -0.78 31.89
N ALA A 434 0.93 -1.65 32.73
CA ALA A 434 0.43 -1.91 34.08
C ALA A 434 1.55 -2.27 35.05
N LEU A 435 1.32 -2.06 36.35
CA LEU A 435 2.12 -2.62 37.42
C LEU A 435 1.34 -3.77 38.08
N VAL A 436 1.94 -4.95 38.12
CA VAL A 436 1.26 -6.17 38.56
C VAL A 436 2.14 -7.05 39.45
N LEU A 437 1.51 -7.93 40.23
CA LEU A 437 2.16 -9.11 40.80
C LEU A 437 1.87 -10.33 39.93
N ILE A 438 2.87 -11.20 39.77
CA ILE A 438 2.77 -12.40 38.94
C ILE A 438 3.11 -13.61 39.83
N PRO A 439 2.22 -14.61 39.98
CA PRO A 439 2.54 -15.86 40.68
C PRO A 439 3.74 -16.58 40.03
N ASP A 440 4.41 -17.43 40.80
CA ASP A 440 5.51 -18.24 40.26
C ASP A 440 5.03 -19.14 39.11
N GLU A 441 5.80 -19.20 38.01
CA GLU A 441 5.43 -19.91 36.77
C GLU A 441 4.95 -21.37 36.95
N PRO A 442 5.52 -22.20 37.85
CA PRO A 442 5.02 -23.55 38.10
C PRO A 442 3.55 -23.61 38.56
N LEU A 443 3.00 -22.50 39.05
CA LEU A 443 1.62 -22.37 39.53
C LEU A 443 0.66 -21.91 38.44
N TRP A 444 1.13 -21.62 37.22
CA TRP A 444 0.31 -21.01 36.17
C TRP A 444 -0.68 -21.99 35.56
N GLU A 445 -0.33 -23.25 35.34
CA GLU A 445 -1.21 -24.16 34.58
C GLU A 445 -2.57 -24.39 35.25
N PRO A 446 -2.68 -24.60 36.58
CA PRO A 446 -3.97 -24.68 37.24
C PRO A 446 -4.83 -23.42 37.05
N ILE A 447 -4.21 -22.23 37.08
CA ILE A 447 -4.90 -20.94 36.89
C ILE A 447 -5.31 -20.76 35.42
N GLN A 448 -4.39 -21.02 34.50
CA GLN A 448 -4.60 -20.84 33.06
C GLN A 448 -5.58 -21.87 32.49
N ALA A 449 -5.67 -23.08 33.06
CA ALA A 449 -6.69 -24.06 32.69
C ALA A 449 -8.11 -23.52 32.89
N LEU A 450 -8.33 -22.73 33.95
CA LEU A 450 -9.60 -22.05 34.22
C LEU A 450 -9.80 -20.87 33.26
N ARG A 451 -8.79 -20.01 33.12
CA ARG A 451 -8.85 -18.83 32.26
C ARG A 451 -9.07 -19.18 30.78
N ARG A 452 -8.43 -20.23 30.27
CA ARG A 452 -8.63 -20.73 28.89
C ARG A 452 -10.10 -21.07 28.60
N LYS A 453 -10.87 -21.44 29.62
CA LYS A 453 -12.28 -21.81 29.48
C LYS A 453 -13.24 -20.64 29.68
N TYR A 454 -12.88 -19.66 30.51
CA TYR A 454 -13.83 -18.66 31.02
C TYR A 454 -13.39 -17.20 30.92
N ASP A 455 -12.13 -16.92 30.54
CA ASP A 455 -11.57 -15.58 30.41
C ASP A 455 -11.22 -15.30 28.95
N SER A 456 -11.96 -14.41 28.30
CA SER A 456 -11.69 -13.98 26.92
C SER A 456 -10.33 -13.29 26.77
N ASN A 457 -9.78 -12.78 27.88
CA ASN A 457 -8.49 -12.11 27.92
C ASN A 457 -7.35 -13.05 28.36
N PHE A 458 -7.56 -14.37 28.43
CA PHE A 458 -6.52 -15.31 28.87
C PHE A 458 -5.26 -15.23 28.01
N ALA A 459 -5.42 -15.00 26.71
CA ALA A 459 -4.33 -14.88 25.75
C ALA A 459 -3.63 -13.51 25.83
N GLN A 460 -4.30 -12.49 26.36
CA GLN A 460 -3.78 -11.13 26.45
C GLN A 460 -2.96 -10.88 27.73
N TRP A 461 -3.27 -11.58 28.82
CA TRP A 461 -2.62 -11.38 30.11
C TRP A 461 -2.06 -12.69 30.68
N MET A 462 -0.85 -12.65 31.24
CA MET A 462 -0.39 -13.70 32.17
C MET A 462 -1.26 -13.72 33.45
N PRO A 463 -1.27 -14.80 34.25
CA PRO A 463 -1.88 -14.77 35.57
C PRO A 463 -1.29 -13.64 36.41
N HIS A 464 -2.12 -12.71 36.88
CA HIS A 464 -1.63 -11.51 37.57
C HIS A 464 -2.61 -11.01 38.62
N ILE A 465 -2.07 -10.31 39.62
CA ILE A 465 -2.85 -9.47 40.56
C ILE A 465 -2.53 -8.02 40.18
N PRO A 466 -3.52 -7.22 39.74
CA PRO A 466 -3.30 -5.84 39.32
C PRO A 466 -2.95 -4.98 40.55
N LEU A 467 -1.85 -4.23 40.49
CA LEU A 467 -1.50 -3.24 41.51
C LEU A 467 -1.88 -1.83 41.03
N LEU A 468 -1.42 -1.41 39.85
CA LEU A 468 -1.71 -0.09 39.27
C LEU A 468 -1.97 -0.24 37.76
N HIS A 469 -3.15 0.15 37.29
CA HIS A 469 -3.56 0.12 35.87
C HIS A 469 -4.70 1.13 35.64
N PRO A 470 -4.61 2.07 34.69
CA PRO A 470 -3.51 2.30 33.75
C PRO A 470 -2.20 2.74 34.46
N PHE A 471 -1.07 2.64 33.76
CA PHE A 471 0.26 2.93 34.32
C PHE A 471 1.06 3.90 33.44
N TYR A 472 2.26 4.28 33.85
CA TYR A 472 3.07 5.25 33.09
C TYR A 472 3.44 4.70 31.70
N PRO A 473 3.54 5.55 30.65
CA PRO A 473 4.08 5.17 29.35
C PRO A 473 5.54 4.71 29.43
N GLU A 474 5.98 3.96 28.43
CA GLU A 474 7.32 3.35 28.41
C GLU A 474 8.46 4.36 28.52
N GLU A 475 8.30 5.55 27.94
CA GLU A 475 9.30 6.62 27.99
C GLU A 475 9.68 7.04 29.42
N HIS A 476 8.79 6.83 30.38
CA HIS A 476 9.01 7.14 31.80
C HIS A 476 9.47 5.94 32.64
N PHE A 477 9.61 4.74 32.07
CA PHE A 477 9.98 3.54 32.84
C PHE A 477 11.30 3.66 33.59
N GLY A 478 12.28 4.41 33.05
CA GLY A 478 13.56 4.64 33.72
C GLY A 478 13.41 5.41 35.03
N GLU A 479 12.59 6.46 35.05
CA GLU A 479 12.34 7.30 36.22
C GLU A 479 11.45 6.57 37.24
N VAL A 480 10.39 5.93 36.75
CA VAL A 480 9.43 5.18 37.56
C VAL A 480 10.10 3.97 38.23
N GLU A 481 10.99 3.26 37.54
CA GLU A 481 11.77 2.16 38.14
C GLU A 481 12.61 2.66 39.33
N ALA A 482 13.25 3.83 39.21
CA ALA A 482 14.02 4.42 40.30
C ALA A 482 13.15 4.78 41.51
N TRP A 483 11.96 5.37 41.27
CA TRP A 483 11.00 5.67 42.34
C TRP A 483 10.46 4.41 43.01
N LEU A 484 10.17 3.36 42.24
CA LEU A 484 9.72 2.07 42.75
C LEU A 484 10.81 1.39 43.60
N VAL A 485 12.07 1.40 43.15
CA VAL A 485 13.21 0.86 43.92
C VAL A 485 13.32 1.55 45.28
N GLU A 486 13.17 2.88 45.32
CA GLU A 486 13.20 3.64 46.57
C GLU A 486 12.01 3.30 47.47
N ALA A 487 10.80 3.32 46.92
CA ALA A 487 9.58 3.05 47.66
C ALA A 487 9.54 1.62 48.24
N LEU A 488 10.10 0.64 47.52
CA LEU A 488 10.06 -0.78 47.89
C LEU A 488 11.25 -1.22 48.74
N ARG A 489 12.23 -0.33 49.03
CA ARG A 489 13.43 -0.64 49.81
C ARG A 489 13.12 -1.23 51.19
N ASP A 490 12.10 -0.73 51.87
CA ASP A 490 11.73 -1.20 53.23
C ASP A 490 10.61 -2.24 53.25
N VAL A 491 10.15 -2.69 52.07
CA VAL A 491 9.11 -3.73 51.98
C VAL A 491 9.79 -5.09 51.99
N LYS A 492 9.49 -5.93 52.98
CA LYS A 492 9.99 -7.31 53.03
C LYS A 492 9.14 -8.21 52.12
N PRO A 493 9.73 -9.22 51.46
CA PRO A 493 8.96 -10.28 50.81
C PRO A 493 7.95 -10.91 51.76
N PHE A 494 6.78 -11.27 51.23
CA PHE A 494 5.66 -11.83 51.99
C PHE A 494 4.95 -12.92 51.18
N ASP A 495 4.25 -13.82 51.85
CA ASP A 495 3.58 -14.95 51.19
C ASP A 495 2.13 -14.61 50.84
N VAL A 496 1.65 -15.13 49.71
CA VAL A 496 0.28 -14.98 49.22
C VAL A 496 -0.29 -16.36 48.88
N SER A 497 -1.49 -16.63 49.38
CA SER A 497 -2.26 -17.84 49.10
C SER A 497 -3.50 -17.51 48.28
N LEU A 498 -3.72 -18.18 47.14
CA LEU A 498 -4.90 -18.05 46.30
C LEU A 498 -5.94 -19.10 46.70
N GLY A 499 -6.79 -18.76 47.66
CA GLY A 499 -7.54 -19.76 48.43
C GLY A 499 -8.99 -20.02 47.99
N GLN A 500 -9.75 -18.97 47.65
CA GLN A 500 -11.19 -19.08 47.39
C GLN A 500 -11.58 -18.28 46.15
N TYR A 501 -12.64 -18.71 45.47
CA TYR A 501 -13.28 -17.91 44.43
C TYR A 501 -14.23 -16.89 45.05
N ASP A 502 -14.24 -15.70 44.46
CA ASP A 502 -15.23 -14.66 44.72
C ASP A 502 -15.58 -13.96 43.39
N ALA A 503 -16.56 -13.06 43.39
CA ALA A 503 -17.03 -12.38 42.19
C ALA A 503 -17.33 -10.90 42.40
N PHE A 504 -17.10 -10.11 41.35
CA PHE A 504 -17.59 -8.74 41.23
C PHE A 504 -18.67 -8.66 40.17
N GLU A 505 -19.77 -7.97 40.47
CA GLU A 505 -20.78 -7.62 39.47
C GLU A 505 -20.45 -6.26 38.84
N HIS A 506 -20.42 -6.23 37.51
CA HIS A 506 -20.35 -5.03 36.69
C HIS A 506 -21.68 -4.83 35.95
N GLY A 507 -21.90 -3.66 35.36
CA GLY A 507 -23.18 -3.33 34.70
C GLY A 507 -23.61 -4.31 33.60
N SER A 508 -22.67 -4.97 32.92
CA SER A 508 -22.92 -5.91 31.82
C SER A 508 -22.31 -7.31 32.01
N SER A 509 -21.46 -7.52 33.01
CA SER A 509 -20.79 -8.80 33.26
C SER A 509 -20.51 -9.08 34.74
N VAL A 510 -20.32 -10.34 35.10
CA VAL A 510 -19.84 -10.81 36.40
C VAL A 510 -18.42 -11.35 36.23
N THR A 511 -17.45 -10.77 36.92
CA THR A 511 -16.05 -11.21 36.90
C THR A 511 -15.80 -12.17 38.07
N VAL A 512 -15.34 -13.38 37.78
CA VAL A 512 -14.95 -14.39 38.78
C VAL A 512 -13.43 -14.35 38.96
N TRP A 513 -12.98 -14.34 40.20
CA TRP A 513 -11.57 -14.16 40.55
C TRP A 513 -11.18 -15.03 41.75
N LEU A 514 -9.88 -15.29 41.89
CA LEU A 514 -9.28 -15.96 43.04
C LEU A 514 -8.83 -14.92 44.07
N GLN A 515 -9.24 -15.10 45.32
CA GLN A 515 -8.89 -14.20 46.41
C GLN A 515 -7.47 -14.46 46.93
N PRO A 516 -6.57 -13.47 46.87
CA PRO A 516 -5.24 -13.56 47.44
C PRO A 516 -5.24 -13.20 48.93
N TYR A 517 -4.82 -14.14 49.77
CA TYR A 517 -4.60 -13.93 51.20
C TYR A 517 -3.11 -13.75 51.48
N ALA A 518 -2.71 -12.55 51.91
CA ALA A 518 -1.32 -12.25 52.22
C ALA A 518 -0.97 -12.51 53.68
N GLN A 519 0.27 -12.93 53.94
CA GLN A 519 0.86 -13.11 55.28
C GLN A 519 2.11 -12.23 55.42
N PRO A 520 2.11 -11.20 56.29
CA PRO A 520 1.07 -10.85 57.27
C PRO A 520 -0.20 -10.29 56.61
N GLN A 521 -1.34 -10.42 57.30
CA GLN A 521 -2.62 -9.87 56.84
C GLN A 521 -2.51 -8.37 56.58
N GLY A 522 -3.02 -7.91 55.43
CA GLY A 522 -2.93 -6.51 55.00
C GLY A 522 -1.68 -6.15 54.21
N ALA A 523 -0.77 -7.11 53.93
CA ALA A 523 0.48 -6.81 53.22
C ALA A 523 0.28 -6.36 51.77
N LEU A 524 -0.74 -6.87 51.06
CA LEU A 524 -1.05 -6.45 49.69
C LEU A 524 -1.61 -5.03 49.64
N GLU A 525 -2.48 -4.69 50.59
CA GLU A 525 -3.08 -3.38 50.75
C GLU A 525 -2.04 -2.35 51.20
N ALA A 526 -1.14 -2.74 52.11
CA ALA A 526 -0.02 -1.91 52.52
C ALA A 526 0.98 -1.66 51.37
N LEU A 527 1.25 -2.68 50.55
CA LEU A 527 2.08 -2.57 49.34
C LEU A 527 1.43 -1.60 48.35
N HIS A 528 0.15 -1.79 48.02
CA HIS A 528 -0.60 -0.91 47.12
C HIS A 528 -0.60 0.54 47.61
N ALA A 529 -0.98 0.78 48.87
CA ALA A 529 -1.01 2.12 49.44
C ALA A 529 0.38 2.80 49.49
N LYS A 530 1.46 2.02 49.52
CA LYS A 530 2.84 2.55 49.43
C LYS A 530 3.19 2.91 47.99
N LEU A 531 2.79 2.09 47.03
CA LEU A 531 2.96 2.32 45.59
C LEU A 531 2.19 3.56 45.11
N GLU A 532 0.91 3.70 45.51
CA GLU A 532 0.05 4.84 45.17
C GLU A 532 0.60 6.16 45.75
N ARG A 533 1.23 6.11 46.94
CA ARG A 533 1.93 7.26 47.53
C ARG A 533 3.23 7.61 46.79
N ALA A 534 3.92 6.62 46.25
CA ALA A 534 5.17 6.81 45.51
C ALA A 534 4.92 7.26 44.06
N LEU A 535 3.76 6.93 43.50
CA LEU A 535 3.36 7.22 42.13
C LEU A 535 1.99 7.93 42.13
N PRO A 536 1.93 9.23 42.50
CA PRO A 536 0.70 10.00 42.49
C PRO A 536 0.07 9.98 41.09
N GLY A 537 -1.23 9.74 41.00
CA GLY A 537 -1.98 9.68 39.74
C GLY A 537 -2.42 8.29 39.31
N CYS A 538 -1.73 7.23 39.73
CA CYS A 538 -2.14 5.85 39.49
C CYS A 538 -3.10 5.34 40.58
N ASP A 539 -4.25 6.01 40.79
CA ASP A 539 -5.17 5.71 41.90
C ASP A 539 -6.51 5.06 41.48
N GLU A 540 -6.65 4.67 40.21
CA GLU A 540 -7.89 4.11 39.65
C GLU A 540 -8.36 2.88 40.45
N GLN A 541 -7.45 1.97 40.79
CA GLN A 541 -7.72 0.80 41.63
C GLN A 541 -8.36 1.13 42.99
N SER A 542 -7.98 2.27 43.58
CA SER A 542 -8.52 2.75 44.86
C SER A 542 -9.86 3.47 44.70
N ARG A 543 -10.13 4.09 43.54
CA ARG A 543 -11.38 4.84 43.26
C ARG A 543 -12.54 3.97 42.77
N LEU A 544 -12.25 2.81 42.17
CA LEU A 544 -13.27 1.92 41.58
C LEU A 544 -14.24 1.32 42.61
N SER A 545 -13.85 1.26 43.89
CA SER A 545 -14.69 0.70 44.97
C SER A 545 -14.72 1.63 46.19
N PRO A 546 -15.90 1.85 46.81
CA PRO A 546 -16.00 2.55 48.10
C PRO A 546 -15.23 1.85 49.23
N LYS A 547 -14.88 0.57 49.06
CA LYS A 547 -14.06 -0.22 50.00
C LYS A 547 -12.55 -0.06 49.78
N GLY A 548 -12.12 0.71 48.77
CA GLY A 548 -10.72 0.87 48.38
C GLY A 548 -10.19 -0.29 47.52
N TYR A 549 -8.87 -0.37 47.39
CA TYR A 549 -8.18 -1.42 46.62
C TYR A 549 -8.57 -2.82 47.10
N THR A 550 -9.08 -3.64 46.18
CA THR A 550 -9.42 -5.05 46.43
C THR A 550 -8.49 -5.94 45.61
N PRO A 551 -7.51 -6.63 46.22
CA PRO A 551 -6.59 -7.48 45.48
C PRO A 551 -7.32 -8.73 44.97
N HIS A 552 -7.14 -9.05 43.69
CA HIS A 552 -7.83 -10.17 43.03
C HIS A 552 -7.00 -10.73 41.87
N LEU A 553 -7.21 -12.01 41.52
CA LEU A 553 -6.68 -12.61 40.28
C LEU A 553 -7.84 -13.13 39.44
N THR A 554 -8.11 -12.49 38.30
CA THR A 554 -9.25 -12.84 37.44
C THR A 554 -9.08 -14.21 36.79
N VAL A 555 -10.12 -15.05 36.90
CA VAL A 555 -10.15 -16.38 36.27
C VAL A 555 -11.26 -16.56 35.23
N GLY A 556 -12.24 -15.65 35.17
CA GLY A 556 -13.26 -15.65 34.12
C GLY A 556 -14.24 -14.48 34.17
N GLN A 557 -14.94 -14.24 33.06
CA GLN A 557 -15.94 -13.18 32.90
C GLN A 557 -17.22 -13.73 32.25
N PHE A 558 -18.37 -13.50 32.86
CA PHE A 558 -19.67 -14.04 32.42
C PHE A 558 -20.70 -12.93 32.20
N PRO A 559 -21.70 -13.07 31.32
CA PRO A 559 -22.80 -12.09 31.21
C PRO A 559 -23.67 -12.05 32.47
N VAL A 560 -24.23 -10.88 32.82
CA VAL A 560 -25.11 -10.70 34.01
C VAL A 560 -26.32 -11.64 33.99
N SER A 561 -26.85 -11.97 32.80
CA SER A 561 -27.96 -12.93 32.66
C SER A 561 -27.66 -14.34 33.19
N ARG A 562 -26.39 -14.65 33.47
CA ARG A 562 -25.94 -15.93 34.06
C ARG A 562 -25.49 -15.82 35.52
N ALA A 563 -25.72 -14.70 36.20
CA ALA A 563 -25.25 -14.50 37.59
C ALA A 563 -25.69 -15.61 38.56
N ALA A 564 -26.92 -16.11 38.42
CA ALA A 564 -27.41 -17.24 39.22
C ALA A 564 -26.65 -18.56 38.95
N ASP A 565 -26.35 -18.84 37.68
CA ASP A 565 -25.58 -20.01 37.24
C ASP A 565 -24.11 -19.91 37.69
N VAL A 566 -23.57 -18.69 37.72
CA VAL A 566 -22.22 -18.39 38.22
C VAL A 566 -22.14 -18.67 39.71
N ASN A 567 -23.11 -18.24 40.52
CA ASN A 567 -23.13 -18.52 41.96
C ASN A 567 -23.23 -20.03 42.28
N MET A 568 -24.07 -20.78 41.56
CA MET A 568 -24.12 -22.25 41.70
C MET A 568 -22.82 -22.92 41.24
N SER A 569 -22.21 -22.44 40.15
CA SER A 569 -20.93 -22.96 39.64
C SER A 569 -19.76 -22.65 40.58
N MET A 570 -19.74 -21.47 41.21
CA MET A 570 -18.74 -21.08 42.21
C MET A 570 -18.83 -21.92 43.48
N GLN A 571 -20.03 -22.25 43.96
CA GLN A 571 -20.20 -23.19 45.08
C GLN A 571 -19.62 -24.57 44.76
N ARG A 572 -19.77 -25.04 43.52
CA ARG A 572 -19.17 -26.29 43.04
C ARG A 572 -17.65 -26.21 42.90
N LEU A 573 -17.13 -25.09 42.39
CA LEU A 573 -15.69 -24.86 42.21
C LEU A 573 -14.96 -24.72 43.56
N ASN A 574 -15.57 -24.05 44.55
CA ASN A 574 -15.04 -23.89 45.90
C ASN A 574 -15.12 -25.19 46.74
N GLY A 575 -15.98 -26.15 46.39
CA GLY A 575 -16.24 -27.36 47.20
C GLY A 575 -15.33 -28.56 46.92
N GLU A 576 -14.89 -28.78 45.68
CA GLU A 576 -14.17 -30.02 45.29
C GLU A 576 -13.03 -29.86 44.26
N LEU A 577 -12.86 -28.70 43.62
CA LEU A 577 -12.03 -28.58 42.40
C LEU A 577 -10.81 -27.65 42.50
N TRP A 578 -10.73 -26.76 43.50
CA TRP A 578 -9.59 -25.86 43.67
C TRP A 578 -8.74 -26.20 44.88
N HIS A 579 -7.44 -26.30 44.67
CA HIS A 579 -6.45 -26.45 45.73
C HIS A 579 -5.75 -25.10 45.91
N PRO A 580 -5.67 -24.54 47.13
CA PRO A 580 -4.98 -23.28 47.37
C PRO A 580 -3.56 -23.29 46.81
N LEU A 581 -3.18 -22.21 46.12
CA LEU A 581 -1.84 -22.04 45.56
C LEU A 581 -1.08 -20.97 46.34
N ASP A 582 0.08 -21.34 46.88
CA ASP A 582 0.92 -20.46 47.67
C ASP A 582 2.14 -20.00 46.88
N PHE A 583 2.44 -18.70 46.92
CA PHE A 583 3.68 -18.14 46.38
C PHE A 583 4.19 -16.97 47.21
N THR A 584 5.50 -16.71 47.16
CA THR A 584 6.09 -15.56 47.84
C THR A 584 6.22 -14.40 46.88
N VAL A 585 5.64 -13.25 47.24
CA VAL A 585 5.84 -11.99 46.54
C VAL A 585 7.23 -11.45 46.87
N ARG A 586 8.10 -11.40 45.87
CA ARG A 586 9.49 -10.91 46.00
C ARG A 586 9.76 -9.66 45.17
N GLU A 587 8.89 -9.34 44.23
CA GLU A 587 9.07 -8.27 43.27
C GLU A 587 7.72 -7.83 42.69
N VAL A 588 7.68 -6.61 42.18
CA VAL A 588 6.59 -6.09 41.34
C VAL A 588 7.05 -6.06 39.88
N CYS A 589 6.12 -6.26 38.94
CA CYS A 589 6.43 -6.34 37.52
C CYS A 589 5.78 -5.18 36.76
N ILE A 590 6.56 -4.48 35.95
CA ILE A 590 6.02 -3.54 34.95
C ILE A 590 5.77 -4.35 33.68
N VAL A 591 4.52 -4.33 33.22
CA VAL A 591 4.09 -5.00 32.00
C VAL A 591 3.65 -3.99 30.93
N ARG A 592 3.82 -4.35 29.66
CA ARG A 592 3.47 -3.56 28.49
C ARG A 592 2.83 -4.45 27.44
N ARG A 593 1.86 -3.93 26.69
CA ARG A 593 1.43 -4.47 25.38
C ARG A 593 1.70 -3.46 24.27
N GLN A 594 1.90 -3.93 23.05
CA GLN A 594 2.01 -3.09 21.86
C GLN A 594 0.94 -3.52 20.86
N GLY A 595 -0.06 -2.67 20.62
CA GLY A 595 -1.23 -3.02 19.79
C GLY A 595 -2.05 -4.16 20.40
N ASP A 596 -2.39 -5.15 19.58
CA ASP A 596 -3.17 -6.34 19.99
C ASP A 596 -2.31 -7.47 20.58
N ASN A 597 -1.01 -7.26 20.77
CA ASN A 597 -0.13 -8.27 21.37
C ASN A 597 -0.43 -8.50 22.86
N PRO A 598 -0.15 -9.69 23.42
CA PRO A 598 -0.24 -9.94 24.84
C PRO A 598 0.69 -9.04 25.65
N PHE A 599 0.32 -8.77 26.91
CA PHE A 599 1.18 -8.08 27.86
C PHE A 599 2.44 -8.91 28.13
N GLU A 600 3.60 -8.27 28.05
CA GLU A 600 4.90 -8.84 28.40
C GLU A 600 5.52 -8.10 29.59
N VAL A 601 6.37 -8.80 30.35
CA VAL A 601 7.11 -8.21 31.48
C VAL A 601 8.32 -7.46 30.96
N VAL A 602 8.34 -6.13 31.12
CA VAL A 602 9.42 -5.25 30.65
C VAL A 602 10.44 -4.96 31.75
N ARG A 603 10.00 -4.87 33.01
CA ARG A 603 10.86 -4.66 34.19
C ARG A 603 10.36 -5.46 35.39
N ARG A 604 11.28 -5.85 36.27
CA ARG A 604 11.00 -6.50 37.56
C ARG A 604 11.72 -5.74 38.66
N VAL A 605 10.97 -5.19 39.62
CA VAL A 605 11.51 -4.38 40.71
C VAL A 605 11.42 -5.16 42.03
N PRO A 606 12.56 -5.53 42.64
CA PRO A 606 12.58 -6.38 43.83
C PRO A 606 12.13 -5.63 45.10
N LEU A 607 11.45 -6.35 45.99
CA LEU A 607 11.17 -5.90 47.36
C LEU A 607 12.46 -5.98 48.20
N GLY A 608 12.71 -4.98 49.05
CA GLY A 608 13.81 -5.01 50.01
C GLY A 608 15.17 -4.55 49.47
N GLY A 609 15.24 -3.95 48.27
CA GLY A 609 16.46 -3.36 47.71
C GLY A 609 17.57 -4.35 47.33
N THR A 610 17.28 -5.64 47.24
CA THR A 610 18.27 -6.66 46.85
C THR A 610 18.49 -6.66 45.33
N LYS A 611 19.75 -6.78 44.86
CA LYS A 611 20.07 -6.80 43.42
C LYS A 611 19.28 -7.93 42.71
N PRO A 612 18.71 -7.68 41.52
CA PRO A 612 17.98 -8.72 40.78
C PRO A 612 18.92 -9.90 40.47
N ARG A 613 18.50 -11.12 40.84
CA ARG A 613 19.15 -12.33 40.29
C ARG A 613 18.79 -12.39 38.81
N LYS A 614 19.79 -12.51 37.93
CA LYS A 614 19.58 -12.84 36.51
C LYS A 614 18.85 -14.19 36.40
N ARG A 615 17.53 -14.18 36.39
CA ARG A 615 16.72 -15.27 35.84
C ARG A 615 16.58 -14.95 34.36
N SER A 616 17.14 -15.79 33.51
CA SER A 616 16.88 -15.77 32.08
C SER A 616 15.37 -15.77 31.87
N ALA A 617 14.85 -14.85 31.05
CA ALA A 617 13.46 -14.91 30.60
C ALA A 617 13.20 -16.32 30.03
N PRO A 618 12.30 -17.13 30.62
CA PRO A 618 12.02 -18.44 30.08
C PRO A 618 11.13 -18.30 28.84
N LYS A 619 11.57 -19.01 27.79
CA LYS A 619 10.86 -19.18 26.53
C LYS A 619 9.61 -20.03 26.80
N TRP A 620 8.42 -19.43 26.73
CA TRP A 620 7.19 -20.20 26.75
C TRP A 620 6.99 -20.88 25.38
N GLY A 621 7.01 -22.21 25.37
CA GLY A 621 6.42 -23.03 24.31
C GLY A 621 7.03 -22.96 22.90
N ARG A 622 8.30 -22.59 22.70
CA ARG A 622 8.94 -22.73 21.38
C ARG A 622 9.48 -24.16 21.21
N SER A 623 9.00 -24.82 20.15
CA SER A 623 9.79 -25.77 19.37
C SER A 623 11.14 -25.10 19.08
N SER A 624 12.25 -25.84 19.04
CA SER A 624 13.48 -25.24 18.52
C SER A 624 13.17 -24.64 17.14
N PRO A 625 13.68 -23.45 16.77
CA PRO A 625 13.60 -22.97 15.38
C PRO A 625 14.05 -24.05 14.38
N GLU A 626 14.95 -24.94 14.80
CA GLU A 626 15.41 -26.11 14.06
C GLU A 626 14.31 -27.16 13.84
N ASP A 627 13.37 -27.33 14.78
CA ASP A 627 12.25 -28.26 14.65
C ASP A 627 11.21 -27.73 13.65
N GLU A 628 10.91 -26.43 13.69
CA GLU A 628 9.99 -25.79 12.74
C GLU A 628 10.56 -25.76 11.32
N GLU A 629 11.87 -25.51 11.17
CA GLU A 629 12.55 -25.56 9.88
C GLU A 629 12.60 -26.97 9.29
N ALA A 630 12.79 -28.00 10.14
CA ALA A 630 12.72 -29.38 9.69
C ALA A 630 11.33 -29.75 9.13
N LEU A 631 10.26 -29.26 9.76
CA LEU A 631 8.89 -29.47 9.28
C LEU A 631 8.65 -28.79 7.92
N LEU A 632 9.06 -27.53 7.76
CA LEU A 632 8.97 -26.83 6.48
C LEU A 632 9.76 -27.55 5.38
N ARG A 633 10.99 -28.00 5.67
CA ARG A 633 11.81 -28.76 4.71
C ARG A 633 11.15 -30.08 4.32
N SER A 634 10.56 -30.80 5.28
CA SER A 634 9.84 -32.04 5.00
C SER A 634 8.66 -31.81 4.04
N ALA A 635 7.89 -30.73 4.23
CA ALA A 635 6.80 -30.37 3.32
C ALA A 635 7.33 -30.01 1.92
N LEU A 636 8.40 -29.21 1.82
CA LEU A 636 9.01 -28.86 0.53
C LEU A 636 9.52 -30.10 -0.23
N VAL A 637 10.07 -31.09 0.47
CA VAL A 637 10.48 -32.38 -0.12
C VAL A 637 9.27 -33.17 -0.60
N ALA A 638 8.21 -33.27 0.22
CA ALA A 638 6.98 -33.99 -0.13
C ALA A 638 6.32 -33.43 -1.40
N HIS A 639 6.46 -32.12 -1.64
CA HIS A 639 5.95 -31.44 -2.83
C HIS A 639 6.98 -31.28 -3.98
N GLY A 640 8.15 -31.93 -3.90
CA GLY A 640 9.11 -32.02 -5.01
C GLY A 640 9.99 -30.79 -5.24
N PHE A 641 10.12 -29.88 -4.26
CA PHE A 641 10.79 -28.59 -4.43
C PHE A 641 12.27 -28.57 -3.98
N GLU A 642 12.87 -29.71 -3.62
CA GLU A 642 14.30 -29.82 -3.28
C GLU A 642 15.12 -30.50 -4.39
N THR A 643 16.16 -29.81 -4.88
CA THR A 643 17.12 -30.39 -5.83
C THR A 643 18.18 -31.22 -5.11
N GLY A 644 18.27 -32.50 -5.46
CA GLY A 644 19.30 -33.39 -4.94
C GLY A 644 20.73 -32.98 -5.37
N PRO A 645 21.78 -33.36 -4.61
CA PRO A 645 23.18 -33.08 -4.97
C PRO A 645 23.60 -33.64 -6.34
N ALA A 646 22.96 -34.72 -6.79
CA ALA A 646 23.21 -35.32 -8.10
C ALA A 646 22.73 -34.41 -9.25
N THR A 647 21.51 -33.88 -9.16
CA THR A 647 20.93 -32.95 -10.14
C THR A 647 21.77 -31.68 -10.27
N ARG A 648 22.25 -31.12 -9.15
CA ARG A 648 23.15 -29.95 -9.18
C ARG A 648 24.48 -30.23 -9.87
N ARG A 649 25.06 -31.41 -9.65
CA ARG A 649 26.30 -31.84 -10.34
C ARG A 649 26.09 -32.02 -11.84
N ALA A 650 24.97 -32.62 -12.24
CA ALA A 650 24.62 -32.80 -13.64
C ALA A 650 24.44 -31.44 -14.36
N ARG A 651 23.72 -30.50 -13.74
CA ARG A 651 23.54 -29.14 -14.26
C ARG A 651 24.86 -28.37 -14.37
N ALA A 652 25.73 -28.47 -13.36
CA ALA A 652 27.06 -27.86 -13.43
C ALA A 652 27.96 -28.45 -14.52
N GLU A 653 27.82 -29.75 -14.81
CA GLU A 653 28.51 -30.38 -15.94
C GLU A 653 27.95 -29.93 -17.29
N ALA A 654 26.62 -29.87 -17.44
CA ALA A 654 25.98 -29.38 -18.66
C ALA A 654 26.36 -27.91 -18.96
N VAL A 655 26.44 -27.05 -17.94
CA VAL A 655 26.91 -25.65 -18.10
C VAL A 655 28.37 -25.61 -18.58
N ARG A 656 29.26 -26.46 -18.04
CA ARG A 656 30.65 -26.56 -18.52
C ARG A 656 30.72 -27.03 -19.97
N GLN A 657 29.88 -27.98 -20.36
CA GLN A 657 29.80 -28.44 -21.75
C GLN A 657 29.33 -27.32 -22.68
N LEU A 658 28.28 -26.59 -22.31
CA LEU A 658 27.80 -25.43 -23.09
C LEU A 658 28.85 -24.32 -23.19
N GLN A 659 29.60 -24.08 -22.11
CA GLN A 659 30.70 -23.11 -22.13
C GLN A 659 31.78 -23.53 -23.14
N GLY A 660 32.11 -24.82 -23.22
CA GLY A 660 33.03 -25.36 -24.21
C GLY A 660 32.51 -25.28 -25.66
N LEU A 661 31.19 -25.42 -25.86
CA LEU A 661 30.52 -25.23 -27.15
C LEU A 661 30.58 -23.76 -27.60
N CYS A 662 30.20 -22.84 -26.72
CA CYS A 662 30.24 -21.39 -26.99
C CYS A 662 31.66 -20.90 -27.29
N ALA A 663 32.67 -21.41 -26.59
CA ALA A 663 34.07 -21.04 -26.83
C ALA A 663 34.55 -21.43 -28.24
N ARG A 664 34.06 -22.54 -28.82
CA ARG A 664 34.41 -22.96 -30.19
C ARG A 664 33.82 -22.05 -31.26
N VAL A 665 32.66 -21.46 -31.00
CA VAL A 665 32.05 -20.42 -31.86
C VAL A 665 32.53 -19.01 -31.52
N GLY A 666 33.52 -18.87 -30.64
CA GLY A 666 34.17 -17.61 -30.30
C GLY A 666 33.40 -16.72 -29.30
N ALA A 667 32.51 -17.29 -28.50
CA ALA A 667 31.72 -16.58 -27.49
C ALA A 667 32.01 -17.04 -26.05
N GLU A 668 31.93 -16.12 -25.10
CA GLU A 668 32.08 -16.38 -23.66
C GLU A 668 30.72 -16.52 -22.98
N LEU A 669 30.51 -17.60 -22.21
CA LEU A 669 29.23 -17.91 -21.58
C LEU A 669 29.17 -17.38 -20.15
N HIS A 670 28.10 -16.66 -19.81
CA HIS A 670 27.83 -16.15 -18.48
C HIS A 670 26.42 -16.56 -18.02
N PRO A 671 26.29 -17.49 -17.06
CA PRO A 671 25.01 -17.84 -16.48
C PRO A 671 24.48 -16.72 -15.58
N TYR A 672 23.16 -16.64 -15.43
CA TYR A 672 22.48 -15.74 -14.50
C TYR A 672 21.18 -16.38 -13.98
N GLY A 673 20.33 -15.60 -13.30
CA GLY A 673 19.00 -16.06 -12.88
C GLY A 673 19.03 -17.14 -11.80
N ALA A 674 18.00 -18.00 -11.80
CA ALA A 674 17.75 -18.97 -10.73
C ALA A 674 18.93 -19.95 -10.50
N TYR A 675 19.65 -20.30 -11.57
CA TYR A 675 20.84 -21.16 -11.51
C TYR A 675 21.96 -20.52 -10.67
N VAL A 676 22.31 -19.27 -10.95
CA VAL A 676 23.37 -18.55 -10.21
C VAL A 676 22.93 -18.21 -8.78
N LEU A 677 21.64 -17.95 -8.58
CA LEU A 677 21.06 -17.82 -7.24
C LEU A 677 21.09 -19.14 -6.45
N GLY A 678 21.18 -20.29 -7.12
CA GLY A 678 21.13 -21.62 -6.52
C GLY A 678 19.71 -22.01 -6.07
N THR A 679 18.69 -21.51 -6.75
CA THR A 679 17.25 -21.73 -6.44
C THR A 679 16.48 -22.33 -7.61
N ASP A 680 17.19 -22.86 -8.60
CA ASP A 680 16.67 -23.63 -9.71
C ASP A 680 16.20 -25.03 -9.25
N GLY A 681 15.09 -25.46 -9.84
CA GLY A 681 14.53 -26.82 -9.70
C GLY A 681 15.05 -27.77 -10.77
N PRO A 682 14.70 -29.07 -10.70
CA PRO A 682 15.06 -30.05 -11.74
C PRO A 682 14.61 -29.61 -13.14
N ASP A 683 13.38 -29.10 -13.24
CA ASP A 683 12.75 -28.71 -14.51
C ASP A 683 12.99 -27.24 -14.88
N SER A 684 13.82 -26.51 -14.13
CA SER A 684 14.09 -25.10 -14.41
C SER A 684 15.12 -24.96 -15.52
N ASP A 685 14.85 -24.09 -16.49
CA ASP A 685 15.81 -23.77 -17.54
C ASP A 685 17.01 -23.01 -16.95
N VAL A 686 18.16 -23.14 -17.59
CA VAL A 686 19.37 -22.40 -17.23
C VAL A 686 19.52 -21.20 -18.15
N ASP A 687 19.30 -20.00 -17.59
CA ASP A 687 19.48 -18.73 -18.28
C ASP A 687 20.97 -18.39 -18.43
N VAL A 688 21.40 -18.17 -19.68
CA VAL A 688 22.79 -17.82 -20.01
C VAL A 688 22.85 -16.73 -21.06
N VAL A 689 23.84 -15.86 -20.95
CA VAL A 689 24.22 -14.92 -22.03
C VAL A 689 25.59 -15.30 -22.59
N ALA A 690 25.66 -15.45 -23.90
CA ALA A 690 26.88 -15.62 -24.65
C ALA A 690 27.35 -14.26 -25.20
N ILE A 691 28.57 -13.87 -24.87
CA ILE A 691 29.18 -12.61 -25.35
C ILE A 691 30.19 -12.96 -26.45
N GLY A 692 29.87 -12.59 -27.69
CA GLY A 692 30.73 -12.86 -28.84
C GLY A 692 31.24 -11.59 -29.52
N PRO A 693 32.06 -11.73 -30.58
CA PRO A 693 32.71 -10.60 -31.23
C PRO A 693 31.77 -9.84 -32.18
N SER A 694 31.98 -8.51 -32.31
CA SER A 694 31.24 -7.60 -33.23
C SER A 694 30.87 -8.14 -34.62
N HIS A 695 31.70 -8.99 -35.22
CA HIS A 695 31.50 -9.52 -36.57
C HIS A 695 30.58 -10.74 -36.64
N LEU A 696 30.24 -11.36 -35.52
CA LEU A 696 29.36 -12.51 -35.45
C LEU A 696 27.93 -12.01 -35.16
N SER A 697 27.03 -12.21 -36.12
CA SER A 697 25.63 -11.85 -35.90
C SER A 697 24.95 -12.83 -34.93
N ARG A 698 23.82 -12.43 -34.37
CA ARG A 698 23.03 -13.28 -33.47
C ARG A 698 22.52 -14.55 -34.15
N GLU A 699 22.08 -14.42 -35.40
CA GLU A 699 21.62 -15.54 -36.24
C GLU A 699 22.77 -16.48 -36.54
N ASP A 700 23.92 -15.94 -36.96
CA ASP A 700 25.11 -16.74 -37.25
C ASP A 700 25.61 -17.46 -35.99
N PHE A 701 25.62 -16.78 -34.85
CA PHE A 701 25.93 -17.41 -33.56
C PHE A 701 24.94 -18.54 -33.23
N ALA A 702 23.64 -18.29 -33.39
CA ALA A 702 22.60 -19.26 -33.09
C ALA A 702 22.74 -20.52 -33.95
N HIS A 703 22.92 -20.36 -35.26
CA HIS A 703 23.15 -21.48 -36.18
C HIS A 703 24.45 -22.21 -35.87
N ALA A 704 25.56 -21.48 -35.68
CA ALA A 704 26.83 -22.09 -35.33
C ALA A 704 26.80 -22.87 -34.00
N LEU A 705 26.08 -22.36 -33.00
CA LEU A 705 25.91 -23.05 -31.72
C LEU A 705 25.08 -24.32 -31.86
N LEU A 706 23.99 -24.28 -32.64
CA LEU A 706 23.14 -25.44 -32.91
C LEU A 706 23.88 -26.52 -33.70
N ASP A 707 24.71 -26.13 -34.68
CA ASP A 707 25.53 -27.04 -35.48
C ASP A 707 26.63 -27.73 -34.65
N GLU A 708 27.09 -27.10 -33.58
CA GLU A 708 28.08 -27.64 -32.64
C GLU A 708 27.48 -28.64 -31.63
N LEU A 709 26.16 -28.76 -31.54
CA LEU A 709 25.51 -29.66 -30.60
C LEU A 709 25.89 -31.14 -30.88
N PRO A 710 26.14 -31.94 -29.83
CA PRO A 710 26.36 -33.37 -30.01
C PRO A 710 25.09 -34.04 -30.57
N PRO A 711 25.19 -35.22 -31.20
CA PRO A 711 24.01 -35.97 -31.64
C PRO A 711 23.01 -36.16 -30.49
N GLN A 712 21.76 -35.73 -30.73
CA GLN A 712 20.68 -35.73 -29.73
C GLN A 712 19.63 -36.79 -30.05
N ASP A 713 18.86 -37.18 -29.03
CA ASP A 713 17.60 -37.90 -29.27
C ASP A 713 16.59 -37.00 -30.00
N GLU A 714 15.54 -37.63 -30.52
CA GLU A 714 14.55 -36.94 -31.36
C GLU A 714 13.77 -35.84 -30.60
N LEU A 715 13.56 -35.98 -29.29
CA LEU A 715 12.85 -35.00 -28.48
C LEU A 715 13.74 -33.78 -28.16
N SER A 716 14.98 -34.02 -27.76
CA SER A 716 15.99 -32.99 -27.50
C SER A 716 16.31 -32.19 -28.75
N ALA A 717 16.43 -32.85 -29.92
CA ALA A 717 16.64 -32.19 -31.20
C ALA A 717 15.46 -31.29 -31.59
N ARG A 718 14.22 -31.70 -31.28
CA ARG A 718 13.00 -30.88 -31.52
C ARG A 718 12.92 -29.65 -30.62
N ASN A 719 13.40 -29.76 -29.39
CA ASN A 719 13.39 -28.67 -28.42
C ASN A 719 14.58 -27.70 -28.58
N SER A 720 15.55 -28.04 -29.44
CA SER A 720 16.72 -27.21 -29.71
C SER A 720 16.50 -26.35 -30.96
N CYS A 721 16.18 -25.07 -30.78
CA CYS A 721 15.84 -24.15 -31.88
C CYS A 721 16.23 -22.69 -31.58
N PHE A 722 16.34 -21.89 -32.63
CA PHE A 722 16.52 -20.45 -32.51
C PHE A 722 15.16 -19.72 -32.60
N LEU A 723 14.82 -18.96 -31.56
CA LEU A 723 13.60 -18.16 -31.50
C LEU A 723 13.91 -16.71 -31.93
N ALA A 724 13.93 -16.48 -33.24
CA ALA A 724 14.29 -15.18 -33.83
C ALA A 724 13.27 -14.07 -33.52
N ASP A 725 11.97 -14.38 -33.61
CA ASP A 725 10.88 -13.39 -33.54
C ASP A 725 10.41 -13.06 -32.11
N ALA A 726 11.04 -13.65 -31.09
CA ALA A 726 10.72 -13.37 -29.70
C ALA A 726 11.10 -11.93 -29.31
N THR A 727 10.42 -11.37 -28.30
CA THR A 727 10.77 -10.07 -27.72
C THR A 727 12.25 -10.00 -27.29
N HIS A 728 12.79 -11.14 -26.85
CA HIS A 728 14.21 -11.36 -26.59
C HIS A 728 14.66 -12.58 -27.40
N PRO A 729 15.34 -12.39 -28.55
CA PRO A 729 15.76 -13.51 -29.38
C PRO A 729 16.82 -14.37 -28.69
N ARG A 730 16.58 -15.68 -28.64
CA ARG A 730 17.35 -16.64 -27.86
C ARG A 730 17.40 -18.02 -28.52
N VAL A 731 18.42 -18.81 -28.21
CA VAL A 731 18.50 -20.22 -28.57
C VAL A 731 17.99 -21.04 -27.40
N LYS A 732 16.95 -21.85 -27.62
CA LYS A 732 16.57 -22.92 -26.70
C LYS A 732 17.33 -24.17 -27.10
N LEU A 733 17.92 -24.87 -26.14
CA LEU A 733 18.61 -26.14 -26.40
C LEU A 733 18.62 -27.04 -25.16
N THR A 734 18.82 -28.33 -25.37
CA THR A 734 18.94 -29.32 -24.30
C THR A 734 20.30 -30.00 -24.37
N LEU A 735 20.99 -30.13 -23.22
CA LEU A 735 22.22 -30.94 -23.08
C LEU A 735 22.04 -31.93 -21.93
N GLY A 736 22.01 -33.23 -22.26
CA GLY A 736 21.58 -34.26 -21.30
C GLY A 736 20.11 -34.02 -20.91
N ASP A 737 19.83 -33.95 -19.61
CA ASP A 737 18.49 -33.64 -19.09
C ASP A 737 18.32 -32.15 -18.72
N VAL A 738 19.21 -31.27 -19.19
CA VAL A 738 19.27 -29.87 -18.79
C VAL A 738 18.91 -28.97 -19.96
N ARG A 739 17.86 -28.15 -19.78
CA ARG A 739 17.40 -27.16 -20.75
C ARG A 739 18.11 -25.81 -20.52
N PHE A 740 18.43 -25.13 -21.61
CA PHE A 740 19.11 -23.84 -21.62
C PHE A 740 18.34 -22.81 -22.45
N GLU A 741 18.31 -21.57 -21.95
CA GLU A 741 17.95 -20.40 -22.74
C GLU A 741 19.19 -19.53 -22.96
N VAL A 742 19.70 -19.52 -24.19
CA VAL A 742 20.94 -18.81 -24.56
C VAL A 742 20.63 -17.52 -25.29
N SER A 743 20.81 -16.40 -24.59
CA SER A 743 20.81 -15.06 -25.19
C SER A 743 22.20 -14.73 -25.73
N TYR A 744 22.28 -13.88 -26.75
CA TYR A 744 23.56 -13.40 -27.30
C TYR A 744 23.74 -11.90 -27.07
N ALA A 745 24.94 -11.46 -26.72
CA ALA A 745 25.28 -10.03 -26.65
C ALA A 745 26.50 -9.77 -27.54
N ASN A 746 26.36 -8.83 -28.47
CA ASN A 746 27.43 -8.55 -29.40
C ASN A 746 28.41 -7.54 -28.80
N ARG A 747 29.67 -7.94 -28.59
CA ARG A 747 30.69 -7.05 -28.02
C ARG A 747 31.07 -5.98 -29.06
N PRO A 748 31.08 -4.69 -28.69
CA PRO A 748 31.39 -3.61 -29.63
C PRO A 748 32.77 -3.77 -30.27
N ALA A 749 32.91 -3.28 -31.52
CA ALA A 749 34.14 -3.40 -32.28
C ALA A 749 35.32 -2.73 -31.55
N GLY A 750 36.46 -3.41 -31.45
CA GLY A 750 37.67 -2.91 -30.80
C GLY A 750 37.71 -3.01 -29.27
N VAL A 751 36.61 -3.39 -28.61
CA VAL A 751 36.58 -3.65 -27.17
C VAL A 751 37.18 -5.03 -26.90
N ALA A 752 38.13 -5.16 -25.97
CA ALA A 752 38.71 -6.45 -25.58
C ALA A 752 37.68 -7.31 -24.80
N PRO A 753 37.81 -8.65 -24.76
CA PRO A 753 36.98 -9.47 -23.87
C PRO A 753 37.11 -8.99 -22.41
N CYS A 754 35.99 -8.76 -21.74
CA CYS A 754 35.92 -8.21 -20.39
C CYS A 754 34.69 -8.75 -19.65
N ASP A 755 34.62 -8.51 -18.35
CA ASP A 755 33.48 -8.96 -17.54
C ASP A 755 32.15 -8.30 -17.98
N PRO A 756 31.00 -9.01 -17.95
CA PRO A 756 29.69 -8.45 -18.29
C PRO A 756 29.35 -7.10 -17.64
N ALA A 757 29.74 -6.91 -16.37
CA ALA A 757 29.46 -5.67 -15.65
C ALA A 757 30.33 -4.51 -16.16
N GLU A 758 31.59 -4.78 -16.50
CA GLU A 758 32.48 -3.80 -17.14
C GLU A 758 31.98 -3.43 -18.54
N LEU A 759 31.55 -4.42 -19.32
CA LEU A 759 30.97 -4.21 -20.65
C LEU A 759 29.72 -3.33 -20.59
N LEU A 760 28.83 -3.59 -19.63
CA LEU A 760 27.61 -2.80 -19.42
C LEU A 760 27.94 -1.37 -18.93
N ALA A 761 28.89 -1.21 -18.02
CA ALA A 761 29.24 0.09 -17.44
C ALA A 761 29.98 1.01 -18.41
N LEU A 762 30.91 0.49 -19.21
CA LEU A 762 31.79 1.28 -20.06
C LEU A 762 31.31 1.38 -21.52
N HIS A 763 30.50 0.41 -21.97
CA HIS A 763 30.19 0.25 -23.39
C HIS A 763 28.70 0.03 -23.69
N SER A 764 27.79 0.39 -22.77
CA SER A 764 26.34 0.23 -22.96
C SER A 764 25.79 0.90 -24.22
N ASP A 765 26.32 2.06 -24.63
CA ASP A 765 25.90 2.76 -25.85
C ASP A 765 26.27 2.00 -27.15
N GLY A 766 27.22 1.07 -27.08
CA GLY A 766 27.66 0.27 -28.22
C GLY A 766 26.94 -1.07 -28.37
N LEU A 767 26.07 -1.44 -27.42
CA LEU A 767 25.34 -2.70 -27.42
C LEU A 767 24.03 -2.59 -28.20
N ASP A 768 23.66 -3.67 -28.90
CA ASP A 768 22.32 -3.81 -29.45
C ASP A 768 21.29 -4.01 -28.32
N THR A 769 20.04 -3.59 -28.53
CA THR A 769 19.00 -3.65 -27.48
C THR A 769 18.87 -5.05 -26.86
N PRO A 770 18.81 -6.16 -27.62
CA PRO A 770 18.68 -7.48 -27.01
C PRO A 770 19.94 -7.89 -26.24
N GLY A 771 21.15 -7.53 -26.70
CA GLY A 771 22.39 -7.77 -25.97
C GLY A 771 22.44 -6.97 -24.66
N PHE A 772 22.05 -5.70 -24.68
CA PHE A 772 21.95 -4.86 -23.48
C PHE A 772 21.01 -5.47 -22.43
N LEU A 773 19.81 -5.92 -22.84
CA LEU A 773 18.83 -6.55 -21.94
C LEU A 773 19.33 -7.88 -21.36
N ALA A 774 20.04 -8.69 -22.16
CA ALA A 774 20.63 -9.94 -21.67
C ALA A 774 21.72 -9.68 -20.60
N LEU A 775 22.57 -8.68 -20.80
CA LEU A 775 23.58 -8.29 -19.81
C LEU A 775 22.96 -7.69 -18.54
N LEU A 776 21.83 -7.00 -18.65
CA LEU A 776 21.10 -6.51 -17.49
C LEU A 776 20.61 -7.66 -16.58
N GLY A 777 20.21 -8.81 -17.13
CA GLY A 777 19.87 -9.99 -16.33
C GLY A 777 21.05 -10.52 -15.49
N VAL A 778 22.27 -10.45 -16.03
CA VAL A 778 23.50 -10.77 -15.30
C VAL A 778 23.74 -9.74 -14.19
N ALA A 779 23.61 -8.45 -14.50
CA ALA A 779 23.80 -7.37 -13.54
C ALA A 779 22.80 -7.43 -12.38
N ASP A 780 21.51 -7.66 -12.68
CA ASP A 780 20.44 -7.81 -11.70
C ASP A 780 20.73 -8.96 -10.73
N THR A 781 21.12 -10.12 -11.27
CA THR A 781 21.42 -11.31 -10.48
C THR A 781 22.61 -11.08 -9.55
N ARG A 782 23.67 -10.45 -10.04
CA ARG A 782 24.88 -10.14 -9.25
C ARG A 782 24.58 -9.15 -8.15
N LEU A 783 23.89 -8.05 -8.45
CA LEU A 783 23.58 -7.02 -7.47
C LEU A 783 22.62 -7.54 -6.38
N LEU A 784 21.69 -8.43 -6.73
CA LEU A 784 20.86 -9.13 -5.76
C LEU A 784 21.72 -9.96 -4.81
N LEU A 785 22.63 -10.78 -5.33
CA LEU A 785 23.54 -11.60 -4.52
C LEU A 785 24.45 -10.75 -3.63
N GLU A 786 24.99 -9.65 -4.15
CA GLU A 786 25.77 -8.69 -3.36
C GLU A 786 24.95 -8.10 -2.22
N THR A 787 23.69 -7.76 -2.47
CA THR A 787 22.77 -7.22 -1.46
C THR A 787 22.52 -8.26 -0.36
N VAL A 788 22.28 -9.52 -0.72
CA VAL A 788 22.10 -10.63 0.23
C VAL A 788 23.38 -10.93 1.01
N ALA A 789 24.54 -10.87 0.36
CA ALA A 789 25.84 -11.17 0.98
C ALA A 789 26.25 -10.16 2.07
N ARG A 790 25.68 -8.94 2.08
CA ARG A 790 25.89 -7.93 3.14
C ARG A 790 25.29 -8.33 4.49
N VAL A 791 24.41 -9.33 4.54
CA VAL A 791 23.78 -9.83 5.77
C VAL A 791 24.56 -11.04 6.31
N GLU A 792 25.01 -10.97 7.56
CA GLU A 792 25.86 -12.01 8.18
C GLU A 792 25.20 -13.41 8.20
N GLY A 793 25.97 -14.42 7.77
CA GLY A 793 25.61 -15.84 7.83
C GLY A 793 24.45 -16.28 6.93
N GLY A 794 24.12 -15.50 5.89
CA GLY A 794 22.79 -15.45 5.27
C GLY A 794 22.47 -16.14 3.92
N PRO A 795 23.41 -16.42 2.98
CA PRO A 795 23.03 -16.81 1.61
C PRO A 795 22.20 -18.10 1.50
N GLU A 796 22.50 -19.12 2.30
CA GLU A 796 21.71 -20.37 2.30
C GLU A 796 20.29 -20.15 2.86
N ARG A 797 20.14 -19.34 3.91
CA ARG A 797 18.81 -19.01 4.45
C ARG A 797 17.97 -18.23 3.44
N PHE A 798 18.58 -17.31 2.71
CA PHE A 798 17.92 -16.62 1.59
C PHE A 798 17.46 -17.61 0.51
N ARG A 799 18.32 -18.57 0.12
CA ARG A 799 17.96 -19.61 -0.85
C ARG A 799 16.80 -20.46 -0.38
N GLU A 800 16.79 -20.86 0.89
CA GLU A 800 15.68 -21.63 1.48
C GLU A 800 14.37 -20.83 1.51
N LEU A 801 14.42 -19.55 1.90
CA LEU A 801 13.28 -18.65 1.83
C LEU A 801 12.73 -18.54 0.40
N LEU A 802 13.60 -18.26 -0.58
CA LEU A 802 13.18 -18.10 -1.98
C LEU A 802 12.62 -19.41 -2.56
N ARG A 803 13.19 -20.58 -2.22
CA ARG A 803 12.63 -21.88 -2.62
C ARG A 803 11.23 -22.09 -2.05
N ALA A 804 11.00 -21.75 -0.78
CA ALA A 804 9.68 -21.85 -0.16
C ALA A 804 8.65 -20.93 -0.83
N VAL A 805 9.03 -19.68 -1.12
CA VAL A 805 8.16 -18.73 -1.85
C VAL A 805 7.86 -19.24 -3.26
N LYS A 806 8.85 -19.70 -4.01
CA LYS A 806 8.65 -20.26 -5.35
C LYS A 806 7.75 -21.51 -5.34
N ALA A 807 7.94 -22.39 -4.36
CA ALA A 807 7.13 -23.59 -4.19
C ALA A 807 5.65 -23.25 -3.98
N TRP A 808 5.38 -22.32 -3.06
CA TRP A 808 4.03 -21.80 -2.83
C TRP A 808 3.45 -21.15 -4.09
N ALA A 809 4.20 -20.26 -4.73
CA ALA A 809 3.72 -19.53 -5.90
C ALA A 809 3.39 -20.47 -7.09
N LYS A 810 4.20 -21.52 -7.28
CA LYS A 810 3.96 -22.58 -8.27
C LYS A 810 2.70 -23.38 -7.94
N ALA A 811 2.56 -23.87 -6.71
CA ALA A 811 1.38 -24.63 -6.28
C ALA A 811 0.08 -23.83 -6.48
N ARG A 812 0.11 -22.53 -6.17
CA ARG A 812 -1.07 -21.65 -6.30
C ARG A 812 -1.30 -21.08 -7.70
N GLY A 813 -0.46 -21.44 -8.68
CA GLY A 813 -0.60 -21.02 -10.07
C GLY A 813 -0.29 -19.55 -10.32
N ILE A 814 0.44 -18.89 -9.42
CA ILE A 814 0.78 -17.45 -9.46
C ILE A 814 2.25 -17.21 -9.79
N HIS A 815 2.89 -18.16 -10.48
CA HIS A 815 4.28 -18.07 -10.93
C HIS A 815 4.38 -18.20 -12.44
N SER A 816 3.96 -17.16 -13.17
CA SER A 816 4.08 -17.09 -14.63
C SER A 816 4.00 -15.64 -15.11
N HIS A 817 5.08 -15.13 -15.71
CA HIS A 817 5.09 -13.80 -16.32
C HIS A 817 4.10 -13.72 -17.49
N ALA A 818 3.94 -14.80 -18.26
CA ALA A 818 3.01 -14.88 -19.40
C ALA A 818 1.55 -14.63 -18.97
N LEU A 819 1.19 -15.09 -17.77
CA LEU A 819 -0.15 -14.90 -17.20
C LEU A 819 -0.29 -13.56 -16.45
N GLY A 820 0.72 -12.69 -16.47
CA GLY A 820 0.71 -11.42 -15.72
C GLY A 820 1.00 -11.58 -14.22
N TYR A 821 1.48 -12.73 -13.76
CA TYR A 821 1.93 -12.94 -12.38
C TYR A 821 3.43 -12.70 -12.21
N PRO A 822 3.94 -12.56 -10.97
CA PRO A 822 5.38 -12.44 -10.74
C PRO A 822 6.16 -13.68 -11.24
N GLY A 823 7.22 -13.42 -12.02
CA GLY A 823 8.19 -14.42 -12.44
C GLY A 823 9.34 -14.61 -11.45
N ASP A 824 10.32 -15.43 -11.83
CA ASP A 824 11.52 -15.71 -11.02
C ASP A 824 12.28 -14.47 -10.52
N PRO A 825 12.61 -13.46 -11.37
CA PRO A 825 13.31 -12.27 -10.90
C PRO A 825 12.48 -11.48 -9.87
N SER A 826 11.16 -11.43 -10.03
CA SER A 826 10.25 -10.71 -9.14
C SER A 826 10.21 -11.33 -7.75
N TRP A 827 10.04 -12.66 -7.66
CA TRP A 827 10.07 -13.38 -6.39
C TRP A 827 11.45 -13.28 -5.71
N ALA A 828 12.53 -13.31 -6.48
CA ALA A 828 13.87 -13.15 -5.95
C ALA A 828 14.09 -11.77 -5.32
N VAL A 829 13.65 -10.69 -5.99
CA VAL A 829 13.72 -9.32 -5.46
C VAL A 829 12.88 -9.18 -4.19
N MET A 830 11.63 -9.66 -4.20
CA MET A 830 10.76 -9.61 -3.02
C MET A 830 11.34 -10.39 -1.83
N ALA A 831 11.85 -11.60 -2.07
CA ALA A 831 12.49 -12.42 -1.03
C ALA A 831 13.77 -11.76 -0.51
N ALA A 832 14.59 -11.16 -1.37
CA ALA A 832 15.81 -10.45 -0.98
C ALA A 832 15.49 -9.19 -0.18
N TRP A 833 14.40 -8.48 -0.54
CA TRP A 833 13.90 -7.34 0.21
C TRP A 833 13.53 -7.75 1.63
N ALA A 834 12.72 -8.80 1.77
CA ALA A 834 12.30 -9.32 3.08
C ALA A 834 13.51 -9.82 3.89
N PHE A 835 14.43 -10.55 3.24
CA PHE A 835 15.62 -11.09 3.86
C PHE A 835 16.56 -10.01 4.43
N THR A 836 16.74 -8.91 3.68
CA THR A 836 17.67 -7.83 4.04
C THR A 836 17.10 -6.84 5.04
N ARG A 837 15.78 -6.83 5.24
CA ARG A 837 15.07 -5.86 6.10
C ARG A 837 14.30 -6.49 7.25
N ALA A 838 14.36 -7.82 7.40
CA ALA A 838 13.74 -8.51 8.51
C ALA A 838 14.32 -8.03 9.87
N PRO A 839 13.48 -7.85 10.90
CA PRO A 839 13.93 -7.57 12.26
C PRO A 839 14.92 -8.64 12.76
N ARG A 840 15.85 -8.27 13.64
CA ARG A 840 16.94 -9.17 14.10
C ARG A 840 16.40 -10.47 14.70
N GLU A 841 15.28 -10.41 15.41
CA GLU A 841 14.58 -11.54 16.01
C GLU A 841 13.93 -12.50 14.99
N ARG A 842 13.66 -12.03 13.76
CA ARG A 842 13.12 -12.83 12.65
C ARG A 842 14.21 -13.32 11.70
N ALA A 843 15.32 -12.60 11.58
CA ALA A 843 16.40 -12.88 10.63
C ALA A 843 17.16 -14.20 10.89
N GLY A 844 17.05 -14.76 12.10
CA GLY A 844 17.73 -15.99 12.50
C GLY A 844 17.09 -17.30 12.02
N SER A 845 15.87 -17.27 11.44
CA SER A 845 15.15 -18.49 11.05
C SER A 845 14.41 -18.34 9.72
N VAL A 846 14.48 -19.36 8.86
CA VAL A 846 13.80 -19.39 7.56
C VAL A 846 12.28 -19.32 7.71
N VAL A 847 11.73 -20.03 8.70
CA VAL A 847 10.29 -20.01 9.01
C VAL A 847 9.83 -18.62 9.45
N SER A 848 10.65 -17.93 10.25
CA SER A 848 10.34 -16.56 10.71
C SER A 848 10.49 -15.53 9.59
N LEU A 849 11.44 -15.74 8.68
CA LEU A 849 11.60 -14.96 7.46
C LEU A 849 10.44 -15.17 6.48
N LEU A 850 9.96 -16.41 6.32
CA LEU A 850 8.81 -16.73 5.47
C LEU A 850 7.52 -16.10 6.01
N ALA A 851 7.32 -16.15 7.33
CA ALA A 851 6.22 -15.44 7.98
C ALA A 851 6.33 -13.93 7.77
N PHE A 852 7.53 -13.34 7.97
CA PHE A 852 7.76 -11.92 7.71
C PHE A 852 7.52 -11.53 6.24
N PHE A 853 7.90 -12.38 5.28
CA PHE A 853 7.64 -12.19 3.86
C PHE A 853 6.14 -12.07 3.57
N PHE A 854 5.33 -13.03 4.04
CA PHE A 854 3.89 -13.00 3.78
C PHE A 854 3.17 -11.89 4.56
N GLU A 855 3.54 -11.64 5.82
CA GLU A 855 3.04 -10.48 6.60
C GLU A 855 3.31 -9.16 5.87
N THR A 856 4.55 -8.98 5.38
CA THR A 856 4.97 -7.78 4.65
C THR A 856 4.20 -7.62 3.34
N PHE A 857 4.20 -8.63 2.48
CA PHE A 857 3.65 -8.48 1.13
C PHE A 857 2.12 -8.57 1.07
N ALA A 858 1.47 -9.21 2.05
CA ALA A 858 0.01 -9.15 2.22
C ALA A 858 -0.45 -7.75 2.66
N ALA A 859 0.35 -7.06 3.48
CA ALA A 859 0.09 -5.68 3.93
C ALA A 859 0.75 -4.62 3.04
N TRP A 860 1.45 -5.02 1.97
CA TRP A 860 2.25 -4.09 1.19
C TRP A 860 1.37 -3.03 0.51
N PRO A 861 1.74 -1.76 0.62
CA PRO A 861 0.99 -0.61 0.12
C PRO A 861 1.18 -0.43 -1.39
N TRP A 862 0.81 -1.43 -2.18
CA TRP A 862 0.81 -1.33 -3.65
C TRP A 862 0.08 -0.05 -4.11
N PRO A 863 0.62 0.73 -5.07
CA PRO A 863 1.76 0.45 -5.95
C PRO A 863 3.11 1.00 -5.44
N GLN A 864 3.39 0.99 -4.14
CA GLN A 864 4.74 1.32 -3.65
C GLN A 864 5.78 0.34 -4.23
N PRO A 865 6.93 0.82 -4.77
CA PRO A 865 7.92 -0.05 -5.37
C PRO A 865 8.64 -0.92 -4.34
N VAL A 866 8.77 -2.20 -4.66
CA VAL A 866 9.69 -3.12 -3.97
C VAL A 866 11.04 -3.02 -4.68
N ALA A 867 12.00 -2.32 -4.07
CA ALA A 867 13.33 -2.09 -4.64
C ALA A 867 14.43 -2.43 -3.64
N LEU A 868 15.53 -3.01 -4.12
CA LEU A 868 16.68 -3.36 -3.26
C LEU A 868 17.61 -2.17 -3.02
N THR A 869 17.75 -1.28 -4.02
CA THR A 869 18.67 -0.14 -4.01
C THR A 869 17.93 1.20 -3.95
N PRO A 870 18.48 2.24 -3.30
CA PRO A 870 17.87 3.57 -3.26
C PRO A 870 17.64 4.18 -4.64
N GLU A 871 18.56 3.94 -5.58
CA GLU A 871 18.51 4.49 -6.94
C GLU A 871 17.30 3.96 -7.72
N THR A 872 17.02 2.66 -7.62
CA THR A 872 15.85 2.04 -8.26
C THR A 872 14.55 2.28 -7.48
N ALA A 873 14.63 2.65 -6.20
CA ALA A 873 13.47 3.05 -5.39
C ALA A 873 12.95 4.46 -5.72
N GLY A 874 13.85 5.37 -6.14
CA GLY A 874 13.52 6.76 -6.49
C GLY A 874 13.00 6.93 -7.91
N ASP A 875 13.31 6.00 -8.82
CA ASP A 875 12.84 6.00 -10.21
C ASP A 875 11.42 5.41 -10.27
N ARG A 876 10.41 6.27 -10.23
CA ARG A 876 9.01 5.87 -10.46
C ARG A 876 8.78 5.86 -11.97
N PRO A 877 8.47 4.71 -12.60
CA PRO A 877 8.17 4.69 -14.02
C PRO A 877 7.08 5.72 -14.35
N ASP A 878 7.36 6.60 -15.31
CA ASP A 878 6.51 7.72 -15.73
C ASP A 878 5.18 7.18 -16.29
N GLY A 879 4.15 7.02 -15.46
CA GLY A 879 2.81 6.63 -15.90
C GLY A 879 2.00 5.90 -14.83
N THR A 880 0.86 6.48 -14.46
CA THR A 880 -0.05 6.07 -13.37
C THR A 880 -0.83 4.76 -13.63
N ARG A 881 -0.17 3.64 -13.97
CA ARG A 881 -0.88 2.36 -14.22
C ARG A 881 -0.23 1.08 -13.69
N GLU A 882 1.00 1.12 -13.19
CA GLU A 882 1.64 -0.11 -12.70
C GLU A 882 1.11 -0.48 -11.30
N LEU A 883 0.37 -1.60 -11.22
CA LEU A 883 -0.28 -2.05 -9.97
C LEU A 883 0.72 -2.58 -8.94
N VAL A 884 1.78 -3.26 -9.42
CA VAL A 884 2.76 -3.95 -8.58
C VAL A 884 4.16 -3.67 -9.14
N PRO A 885 4.83 -2.59 -8.67
CA PRO A 885 6.20 -2.31 -9.07
C PRO A 885 7.17 -3.13 -8.23
N VAL A 886 7.79 -4.15 -8.84
CA VAL A 886 8.94 -4.86 -8.29
C VAL A 886 10.14 -4.50 -9.16
N MET A 887 11.08 -3.75 -8.58
CA MET A 887 12.13 -3.10 -9.35
C MET A 887 13.35 -4.00 -9.48
N ALA A 888 13.76 -4.24 -10.73
CA ALA A 888 15.03 -4.87 -11.04
C ALA A 888 16.18 -4.07 -10.40
N PRO A 889 17.18 -4.72 -9.77
CA PRO A 889 18.20 -4.02 -8.99
C PRO A 889 19.13 -3.10 -9.82
N ALA A 890 19.48 -3.48 -11.05
CA ALA A 890 20.45 -2.76 -11.86
C ALA A 890 19.79 -1.69 -12.74
N LEU A 891 20.40 -0.49 -12.78
CA LEU A 891 19.94 0.61 -13.62
C LEU A 891 20.07 0.28 -15.13
N PRO A 892 19.17 0.82 -15.97
CA PRO A 892 18.04 1.69 -15.64
C PRO A 892 16.93 0.94 -14.87
N ALA A 893 16.15 1.62 -14.03
CA ALA A 893 15.12 0.93 -13.24
C ALA A 893 14.06 0.30 -14.15
N ARG A 894 13.69 -0.95 -13.86
CA ARG A 894 12.70 -1.72 -14.65
C ARG A 894 11.75 -2.44 -13.71
N ASN A 895 10.45 -2.29 -13.93
CA ASN A 895 9.46 -3.12 -13.23
C ASN A 895 9.42 -4.53 -13.83
N THR A 896 9.65 -5.55 -13.01
CA THR A 896 9.63 -6.97 -13.39
C THR A 896 8.22 -7.59 -13.39
N VAL A 897 7.17 -6.83 -13.03
CA VAL A 897 5.76 -7.28 -13.01
C VAL A 897 4.83 -6.33 -13.76
N ARG A 898 5.30 -5.84 -14.91
CA ARG A 898 4.61 -4.83 -15.74
C ARG A 898 3.29 -5.29 -16.37
N ASP A 899 3.12 -6.59 -16.58
CA ASP A 899 1.98 -7.17 -17.32
C ASP A 899 0.83 -7.63 -16.40
N MET A 900 0.87 -7.25 -15.12
CA MET A 900 -0.18 -7.58 -14.16
C MET A 900 -1.48 -6.84 -14.46
N THR A 901 -2.60 -7.57 -14.42
CA THR A 901 -3.95 -7.07 -14.69
C THR A 901 -4.70 -6.79 -13.39
N ARG A 902 -5.95 -6.29 -13.47
CA ARG A 902 -6.78 -6.07 -12.29
C ARG A 902 -7.08 -7.39 -11.57
N SER A 903 -7.40 -8.46 -12.32
CA SER A 903 -7.73 -9.74 -11.69
C SER A 903 -6.50 -10.43 -11.13
N THR A 904 -5.38 -10.46 -11.86
CA THR A 904 -4.17 -11.14 -11.36
C THR A 904 -3.57 -10.41 -10.16
N PHE A 905 -3.71 -9.09 -10.07
CA PHE A 905 -3.39 -8.33 -8.87
C PHE A 905 -4.28 -8.70 -7.68
N ARG A 906 -5.59 -8.84 -7.90
CA ARG A 906 -6.52 -9.30 -6.86
C ARG A 906 -6.15 -10.71 -6.37
N VAL A 907 -5.86 -11.65 -7.27
CA VAL A 907 -5.42 -13.02 -6.94
C VAL A 907 -4.13 -12.99 -6.13
N LEU A 908 -3.14 -12.19 -6.52
CA LEU A 908 -1.88 -12.05 -5.78
C LEU A 908 -2.12 -11.60 -4.34
N ARG A 909 -2.98 -10.60 -4.11
CA ARG A 909 -3.32 -10.12 -2.77
C ARG A 909 -4.04 -11.16 -1.93
N GLU A 910 -5.01 -11.86 -2.51
CA GLU A 910 -5.78 -12.91 -1.84
C GLU A 910 -4.88 -14.09 -1.45
N GLU A 911 -4.00 -14.55 -2.34
CA GLU A 911 -3.08 -15.66 -2.07
C GLU A 911 -1.99 -15.26 -1.06
N LEU A 912 -1.48 -14.02 -1.08
CA LEU A 912 -0.55 -13.52 -0.06
C LEU A 912 -1.20 -13.48 1.34
N ALA A 913 -2.45 -13.02 1.42
CA ALA A 913 -3.21 -13.02 2.68
C ALA A 913 -3.50 -14.45 3.17
N ARG A 914 -3.92 -15.35 2.26
CA ARG A 914 -4.09 -16.78 2.56
C ARG A 914 -2.80 -17.40 3.09
N ALA A 915 -1.68 -17.13 2.43
CA ALA A 915 -0.38 -17.67 2.83
C ALA A 915 0.07 -17.16 4.20
N ARG A 916 -0.14 -15.87 4.50
CA ARG A 916 0.11 -15.29 5.84
C ARG A 916 -0.63 -16.08 6.92
N ASP A 917 -1.93 -16.28 6.74
CA ASP A 917 -2.79 -16.94 7.73
C ASP A 917 -2.43 -18.42 7.89
N LEU A 918 -2.10 -19.10 6.79
CA LEU A 918 -1.67 -20.51 6.81
C LEU A 918 -0.31 -20.69 7.50
N VAL A 919 0.65 -19.80 7.25
CA VAL A 919 1.95 -19.85 7.92
C VAL A 919 1.81 -19.60 9.42
N GLU A 920 0.96 -18.65 9.83
CA GLU A 920 0.65 -18.41 11.24
C GLU A 920 0.05 -19.67 11.90
N GLN A 921 -0.93 -20.28 11.25
CA GLN A 921 -1.57 -21.52 11.73
C GLN A 921 -0.59 -22.70 11.77
N ALA A 922 0.26 -22.87 10.75
CA ALA A 922 1.22 -23.95 10.68
C ALA A 922 2.25 -23.87 11.81
N ARG A 923 2.74 -22.66 12.10
CA ARG A 923 3.64 -22.39 13.22
C ARG A 923 2.97 -22.64 14.57
N ALA A 924 1.68 -22.32 14.71
CA ALA A 924 0.93 -22.61 15.94
C ALA A 924 0.70 -24.12 16.15
N ARG A 925 0.40 -24.87 15.08
CA ARG A 925 0.06 -26.30 15.14
C ARG A 925 1.29 -27.22 15.24
N LYS A 926 2.43 -26.82 14.64
CA LYS A 926 3.70 -27.56 14.69
C LYS A 926 3.62 -29.01 14.19
N THR A 927 2.86 -29.24 13.13
CA THR A 927 2.81 -30.55 12.44
C THR A 927 3.13 -30.38 10.96
N PRO A 928 3.67 -31.41 10.28
CA PRO A 928 3.94 -31.36 8.84
C PRO A 928 2.68 -31.06 8.02
N GLU A 929 1.55 -31.66 8.40
CA GLU A 929 0.27 -31.53 7.68
C GLU A 929 -0.26 -30.10 7.69
N ALA A 930 0.14 -29.30 8.69
CA ALA A 930 -0.24 -27.89 8.75
C ALA A 930 0.51 -27.04 7.71
N TRP A 931 1.69 -27.49 7.25
CA TRP A 931 2.45 -26.84 6.19
C TRP A 931 1.99 -27.26 4.78
N ASP A 932 1.44 -28.46 4.61
CA ASP A 932 0.95 -28.96 3.32
C ASP A 932 -0.13 -28.04 2.71
N ALA A 933 -0.98 -27.44 3.55
CA ALA A 933 -2.01 -26.49 3.11
C ALA A 933 -1.43 -25.27 2.36
N LEU A 934 -0.19 -24.86 2.70
CA LEU A 934 0.48 -23.76 2.00
C LEU A 934 0.78 -24.14 0.54
N PHE A 935 1.11 -25.41 0.29
CA PHE A 935 1.54 -25.94 -1.01
C PHE A 935 0.44 -26.72 -1.73
N GLU A 936 -0.80 -26.62 -1.27
CA GLU A 936 -1.95 -27.25 -1.94
C GLU A 936 -2.18 -26.65 -3.34
N PRO A 937 -2.21 -27.47 -4.40
CA PRO A 937 -2.43 -26.99 -5.77
C PRO A 937 -3.77 -26.29 -5.97
N LEU A 938 -3.82 -25.30 -6.87
CA LEU A 938 -5.07 -24.68 -7.33
C LEU A 938 -5.88 -25.66 -8.20
N ASP A 939 -7.18 -25.78 -7.94
CA ASP A 939 -8.11 -26.49 -8.83
C ASP A 939 -9.20 -25.56 -9.35
N ILE A 940 -8.98 -25.02 -10.56
CA ILE A 940 -9.93 -24.11 -11.24
C ILE A 940 -11.32 -24.74 -11.34
N THR A 941 -11.42 -26.05 -11.57
CA THR A 941 -12.71 -26.72 -11.79
C THR A 941 -13.56 -26.84 -10.52
N ARG A 942 -12.91 -26.73 -9.35
CA ARG A 942 -13.58 -26.73 -8.03
C ARG A 942 -13.84 -25.35 -7.49
N GLU A 943 -12.90 -24.42 -7.71
CA GLU A 943 -12.94 -23.08 -7.14
C GLU A 943 -13.85 -22.14 -7.94
N PHE A 944 -14.01 -22.35 -9.25
CA PHE A 944 -14.76 -21.44 -10.13
C PHE A 944 -16.09 -22.03 -10.61
N PRO A 945 -17.12 -21.18 -10.76
CA PRO A 945 -18.41 -21.63 -11.29
C PRO A 945 -18.38 -21.90 -12.80
N ALA A 946 -17.46 -21.29 -13.54
CA ALA A 946 -17.19 -21.54 -14.95
C ALA A 946 -15.70 -21.36 -15.27
N TRP A 947 -15.22 -21.96 -16.36
CA TRP A 947 -13.85 -21.76 -16.85
C TRP A 947 -13.77 -21.92 -18.37
N LEU A 948 -12.81 -21.21 -18.96
CA LEU A 948 -12.38 -21.42 -20.33
C LEU A 948 -11.26 -22.46 -20.34
N GLU A 949 -11.32 -23.40 -21.28
CA GLU A 949 -10.28 -24.38 -21.55
C GLU A 949 -9.76 -24.18 -22.96
N PHE A 950 -8.44 -24.02 -23.09
CA PHE A 950 -7.77 -23.83 -24.36
C PHE A 950 -7.13 -25.14 -24.80
N THR A 951 -7.18 -25.44 -26.09
CA THR A 951 -6.48 -26.59 -26.67
C THR A 951 -5.79 -26.15 -27.94
N LEU A 952 -4.46 -26.30 -27.96
CA LEU A 952 -3.66 -26.06 -29.16
C LEU A 952 -3.71 -27.30 -30.06
N LEU A 953 -4.16 -27.11 -31.30
CA LEU A 953 -4.23 -28.16 -32.31
C LEU A 953 -3.18 -27.89 -33.38
N GLY A 954 -2.05 -28.61 -33.34
CA GLY A 954 -1.02 -28.59 -34.38
C GLY A 954 -1.20 -29.71 -35.41
N ILE A 955 -0.88 -29.44 -36.68
CA ILE A 955 -0.90 -30.43 -37.77
C ILE A 955 0.42 -31.24 -37.79
N TRP A 956 1.53 -30.66 -37.32
CA TRP A 956 2.83 -31.31 -37.19
C TRP A 956 3.42 -31.11 -35.80
N LEU A 957 4.10 -32.15 -35.26
CA LEU A 957 4.73 -32.10 -33.93
C LEU A 957 5.80 -30.99 -33.79
N GLY A 958 6.43 -30.54 -34.90
CA GLY A 958 7.42 -29.45 -34.89
C GLY A 958 6.83 -28.04 -34.78
N ASP A 959 5.52 -27.88 -34.98
CA ASP A 959 4.86 -26.57 -34.96
C ASP A 959 4.39 -26.18 -33.55
N PHE A 960 4.37 -27.11 -32.58
CA PHE A 960 3.85 -26.87 -31.23
C PHE A 960 4.70 -25.90 -30.39
N PRO A 961 6.04 -25.98 -30.32
CA PRO A 961 6.83 -25.08 -29.46
C PRO A 961 6.74 -23.60 -29.84
N PRO A 962 6.84 -23.20 -31.13
CA PRO A 962 6.63 -21.80 -31.53
C PRO A 962 5.19 -21.30 -31.27
N PHE A 963 4.21 -22.20 -31.37
CA PHE A 963 2.79 -21.90 -31.14
C PHE A 963 2.49 -21.64 -29.67
N GLU A 964 3.00 -22.49 -28.78
CA GLU A 964 2.88 -22.32 -27.33
C GLU A 964 3.55 -21.01 -26.87
N GLU A 965 4.73 -20.70 -27.41
CA GLU A 965 5.46 -19.46 -27.10
C GLU A 965 4.68 -18.21 -27.55
N TRP A 966 4.07 -18.26 -28.73
CA TRP A 966 3.20 -17.16 -29.16
C TRP A 966 2.02 -16.99 -28.23
N MET A 967 1.31 -18.08 -27.91
CA MET A 967 0.17 -18.04 -27.01
C MET A 967 0.58 -17.37 -25.71
N ARG A 968 1.61 -17.89 -25.04
CA ARG A 968 2.18 -17.32 -23.79
C ARG A 968 2.52 -15.83 -23.92
N GLY A 969 3.09 -15.40 -25.05
CA GLY A 969 3.40 -14.00 -25.32
C GLY A 969 2.19 -13.08 -25.48
N HIS A 970 1.00 -13.62 -25.77
CA HIS A 970 -0.22 -12.86 -26.05
C HIS A 970 -1.31 -13.05 -24.98
N LEU A 971 -1.13 -13.96 -24.01
CA LEU A 971 -2.10 -14.22 -22.93
C LEU A 971 -2.41 -12.96 -22.11
N SER A 972 -1.43 -12.11 -21.85
CA SER A 972 -1.69 -10.85 -21.14
C SER A 972 -2.71 -9.97 -21.89
N THR A 973 -2.66 -9.92 -23.22
CA THR A 973 -3.62 -9.16 -24.04
C THR A 973 -5.01 -9.76 -23.96
N LEU A 974 -5.12 -11.09 -23.98
CA LEU A 974 -6.38 -11.79 -23.78
C LEU A 974 -6.99 -11.49 -22.41
N LEU A 975 -6.19 -11.52 -21.34
CA LEU A 975 -6.67 -11.22 -19.98
C LEU A 975 -7.18 -9.78 -19.89
N HIS A 976 -6.48 -8.80 -20.47
CA HIS A 976 -6.97 -7.42 -20.54
C HIS A 976 -8.26 -7.30 -21.34
N ALA A 977 -8.42 -8.06 -22.43
CA ALA A 977 -9.63 -8.07 -23.22
C ALA A 977 -10.82 -8.66 -22.44
N LEU A 978 -10.62 -9.76 -21.73
CA LEU A 978 -11.64 -10.41 -20.89
C LEU A 978 -12.05 -9.53 -19.70
N GLU A 979 -11.12 -8.78 -19.12
CA GLU A 979 -11.38 -7.85 -18.00
C GLU A 979 -11.97 -6.50 -18.44
N GLY A 980 -12.04 -6.25 -19.75
CA GLY A 980 -12.56 -5.00 -20.32
C GLY A 980 -14.00 -4.71 -19.87
N ASP A 981 -14.78 -5.75 -19.58
CA ASP A 981 -16.00 -5.62 -18.79
C ASP A 981 -15.64 -5.67 -17.29
N GLY A 982 -15.86 -4.56 -16.59
CA GLY A 982 -15.49 -4.39 -15.18
C GLY A 982 -16.10 -5.40 -14.21
N ARG A 983 -17.12 -6.15 -14.65
CA ARG A 983 -17.84 -7.15 -13.84
C ARG A 983 -17.21 -8.55 -13.90
N ILE A 984 -16.37 -8.81 -14.90
CA ILE A 984 -15.74 -10.11 -15.12
C ILE A 984 -14.43 -10.16 -14.35
N PHE A 985 -14.29 -11.20 -13.54
CA PHE A 985 -13.05 -11.60 -12.89
C PHE A 985 -12.49 -12.85 -13.57
N VAL A 986 -11.19 -12.82 -13.86
CA VAL A 986 -10.49 -13.94 -14.51
C VAL A 986 -9.33 -14.44 -13.67
N ARG A 987 -9.18 -15.76 -13.53
CA ARG A 987 -8.01 -16.39 -12.91
C ARG A 987 -7.34 -17.34 -13.90
N PRO A 988 -6.30 -16.90 -14.63
CA PRO A 988 -5.54 -17.77 -15.51
C PRO A 988 -4.73 -18.79 -14.70
N HIS A 989 -4.61 -20.01 -15.22
CA HIS A 989 -3.85 -21.10 -14.64
C HIS A 989 -3.34 -22.05 -15.73
N GLU A 990 -2.03 -22.29 -15.74
CA GLU A 990 -1.40 -23.31 -16.57
C GLU A 990 -1.51 -24.67 -15.88
N LEU A 991 -1.91 -25.70 -16.63
CA LEU A 991 -1.99 -27.07 -16.11
C LEU A 991 -0.59 -27.72 -16.07
N PRO A 992 -0.29 -28.57 -15.07
CA PRO A 992 0.95 -29.35 -15.05
C PRO A 992 1.01 -30.40 -16.18
N ASP A 993 2.14 -30.45 -16.89
CA ASP A 993 2.63 -31.45 -17.88
C ASP A 993 1.80 -31.77 -19.16
N ASP A 994 2.54 -31.78 -20.30
CA ASP A 994 2.27 -32.31 -21.66
C ASP A 994 0.97 -32.02 -22.40
N SER A 995 0.03 -31.28 -21.82
CA SER A 995 -1.12 -30.75 -22.54
C SER A 995 -0.93 -29.25 -22.78
N PRO A 996 -0.95 -28.75 -24.03
CA PRO A 996 -0.86 -27.33 -24.34
C PRO A 996 -2.19 -26.65 -23.99
N SER A 997 -2.55 -26.68 -22.72
CA SER A 997 -3.89 -26.45 -22.23
C SER A 997 -3.86 -25.45 -21.08
N LEU A 998 -4.33 -24.24 -21.38
CA LEU A 998 -4.54 -23.18 -20.40
C LEU A 998 -5.98 -23.27 -19.89
N ARG A 999 -6.17 -23.05 -18.59
CA ARG A 999 -7.51 -22.80 -18.03
C ARG A 999 -7.61 -21.37 -17.50
N ILE A 1000 -8.75 -20.74 -17.74
CA ILE A 1000 -9.07 -19.43 -17.17
C ILE A 1000 -10.37 -19.56 -16.38
N GLY A 1001 -10.27 -19.54 -15.04
CA GLY A 1001 -11.44 -19.49 -14.17
C GLY A 1001 -12.18 -18.17 -14.36
N LEU A 1002 -13.51 -18.24 -14.44
CA LEU A 1002 -14.38 -17.08 -14.62
C LEU A 1002 -15.32 -16.92 -13.42
N ASP A 1003 -15.41 -15.69 -12.91
CA ASP A 1003 -16.40 -15.31 -11.91
C ASP A 1003 -17.03 -13.95 -12.27
N VAL A 1004 -18.31 -13.79 -11.97
CA VAL A 1004 -19.12 -12.60 -12.24
C VAL A 1004 -19.87 -12.28 -10.96
N GLY A 1005 -19.55 -11.14 -10.33
CA GLY A 1005 -19.96 -10.81 -8.96
C GLY A 1005 -21.47 -10.91 -8.67
N ALA A 1006 -21.84 -10.91 -7.38
CA ALA A 1006 -23.15 -11.31 -6.83
C ALA A 1006 -24.39 -10.47 -7.23
N ALA A 1007 -24.30 -9.52 -8.16
CA ALA A 1007 -25.42 -8.63 -8.53
C ALA A 1007 -26.15 -9.11 -9.81
N GLY A 1008 -27.12 -10.02 -9.66
CA GLY A 1008 -28.17 -10.32 -10.65
C GLY A 1008 -27.74 -11.06 -11.93
N SER A 1009 -28.52 -12.08 -12.35
CA SER A 1009 -28.28 -13.06 -13.46
C SER A 1009 -27.19 -12.69 -14.50
N PRO A 1010 -25.88 -12.82 -14.18
CA PRO A 1010 -24.79 -12.32 -15.01
C PRO A 1010 -24.32 -13.35 -16.04
N TRP A 1011 -24.82 -14.59 -15.94
CA TRP A 1011 -24.50 -15.69 -16.85
C TRP A 1011 -24.91 -15.42 -18.30
N GLU A 1012 -25.80 -14.44 -18.55
CA GLU A 1012 -26.12 -13.99 -19.91
C GLU A 1012 -24.94 -13.35 -20.64
N LEU A 1013 -23.97 -12.76 -19.91
CA LEU A 1013 -22.75 -12.14 -20.45
C LEU A 1013 -21.67 -13.16 -20.83
N VAL A 1014 -21.83 -14.41 -20.39
CA VAL A 1014 -20.84 -15.47 -20.52
C VAL A 1014 -21.37 -16.62 -21.40
N LEU A 1015 -22.67 -16.90 -21.38
CA LEU A 1015 -23.28 -18.08 -22.02
C LEU A 1015 -24.12 -17.81 -23.28
N LYS A 1016 -24.33 -16.55 -23.68
CA LYS A 1016 -25.06 -16.24 -24.93
C LYS A 1016 -24.10 -16.21 -26.14
N PRO A 1017 -24.55 -16.66 -27.32
CA PRO A 1017 -23.89 -16.34 -28.58
C PRO A 1017 -23.70 -14.82 -28.71
N ASP A 1018 -22.58 -14.38 -29.28
CA ASP A 1018 -22.12 -12.98 -29.38
C ASP A 1018 -21.82 -12.31 -28.03
N SER A 1019 -21.56 -13.10 -26.98
CA SER A 1019 -21.19 -12.57 -25.66
C SER A 1019 -19.88 -11.79 -25.68
N PHE A 1020 -19.66 -10.95 -24.66
CA PHE A 1020 -18.41 -10.19 -24.53
C PHE A 1020 -17.18 -11.11 -24.47
N VAL A 1021 -17.29 -12.25 -23.78
CA VAL A 1021 -16.23 -13.27 -23.70
C VAL A 1021 -15.95 -13.88 -25.07
N GLU A 1022 -16.99 -14.28 -25.81
CA GLU A 1022 -16.86 -14.82 -27.16
C GLU A 1022 -16.22 -13.81 -28.11
N GLN A 1023 -16.66 -12.54 -28.11
CA GLN A 1023 -16.04 -11.50 -28.92
C GLN A 1023 -14.57 -11.23 -28.54
N ALA A 1024 -14.22 -11.27 -27.26
CA ALA A 1024 -12.84 -11.14 -26.80
C ALA A 1024 -11.99 -12.32 -27.29
N MET A 1025 -12.55 -13.53 -27.27
CA MET A 1025 -11.94 -14.75 -27.77
C MET A 1025 -11.73 -14.73 -29.29
N GLU A 1026 -12.76 -14.38 -30.06
CA GLU A 1026 -12.68 -14.27 -31.52
C GLU A 1026 -11.65 -13.23 -31.94
N ARG A 1027 -11.61 -12.06 -31.29
CA ARG A 1027 -10.57 -11.06 -31.53
C ARG A 1027 -9.18 -11.60 -31.24
N PHE A 1028 -9.00 -12.33 -30.15
CA PHE A 1028 -7.71 -12.94 -29.82
C PHE A 1028 -7.29 -13.97 -30.88
N ILE A 1029 -8.20 -14.83 -31.34
CA ILE A 1029 -7.92 -15.83 -32.38
C ILE A 1029 -7.65 -15.16 -33.73
N ALA A 1030 -8.37 -14.09 -34.09
CA ALA A 1030 -8.10 -13.36 -35.32
C ALA A 1030 -6.67 -12.80 -35.36
N THR A 1031 -6.11 -12.36 -34.23
CA THR A 1031 -4.69 -11.93 -34.17
C THR A 1031 -3.70 -13.07 -34.41
N PHE A 1032 -4.11 -14.31 -34.17
CA PHE A 1032 -3.33 -15.49 -34.53
C PHE A 1032 -3.34 -15.72 -36.05
N ASP A 1033 -4.52 -15.61 -36.68
CA ASP A 1033 -4.74 -15.92 -38.09
C ASP A 1033 -4.17 -14.88 -39.08
N GLU A 1034 -3.98 -13.62 -38.67
CA GLU A 1034 -3.50 -12.51 -39.52
C GLU A 1034 -1.99 -12.53 -39.83
N ARG A 1035 -1.25 -13.55 -39.40
CA ARG A 1035 0.22 -13.59 -39.51
C ARG A 1035 0.75 -13.97 -40.89
N PRO A 1036 1.83 -13.31 -41.36
CA PRO A 1036 2.50 -13.67 -42.60
C PRO A 1036 3.44 -14.88 -42.40
N TYR A 1037 2.94 -16.09 -42.70
CA TYR A 1037 3.67 -17.36 -42.97
C TYR A 1037 4.17 -18.24 -41.79
N THR A 1038 3.86 -19.56 -41.90
CA THR A 1038 4.64 -20.82 -41.64
C THR A 1038 4.05 -21.90 -40.71
N TRP A 1039 3.06 -21.65 -39.86
CA TRP A 1039 2.59 -22.68 -38.91
C TRP A 1039 1.23 -23.27 -39.28
N TYR A 1040 1.14 -24.60 -39.33
CA TYR A 1040 -0.11 -25.33 -39.58
C TYR A 1040 -0.74 -25.70 -38.23
N GLY A 1041 -1.45 -24.76 -37.61
CA GLY A 1041 -2.12 -24.98 -36.31
C GLY A 1041 -3.35 -24.10 -36.11
N SER A 1042 -4.23 -24.49 -35.19
CA SER A 1042 -5.44 -23.75 -34.81
C SER A 1042 -5.63 -23.75 -33.30
N ILE A 1043 -6.19 -22.67 -32.75
CA ILE A 1043 -6.55 -22.56 -31.34
C ILE A 1043 -8.03 -22.94 -31.19
N ARG A 1044 -8.32 -23.95 -30.36
CA ARG A 1044 -9.68 -24.25 -29.92
C ARG A 1044 -9.86 -23.78 -28.49
N TRP A 1045 -11.05 -23.27 -28.17
CA TRP A 1045 -11.43 -22.97 -26.80
C TRP A 1045 -12.82 -23.54 -26.51
N GLU A 1046 -13.05 -23.91 -25.26
CA GLU A 1046 -14.33 -24.40 -24.75
C GLU A 1046 -14.68 -23.67 -23.45
N LEU A 1047 -15.96 -23.34 -23.27
CA LEU A 1047 -16.48 -22.79 -22.04
C LEU A 1047 -17.21 -23.88 -21.26
N HIS A 1048 -16.74 -24.15 -20.04
CA HIS A 1048 -17.34 -25.13 -19.15
C HIS A 1048 -18.01 -24.43 -17.96
N THR A 1049 -19.08 -25.03 -17.46
CA THR A 1049 -19.73 -24.60 -16.22
C THR A 1049 -19.82 -25.76 -15.24
N ARG A 1050 -19.80 -25.46 -13.94
CA ARG A 1050 -19.90 -26.48 -12.89
C ARG A 1050 -21.19 -27.31 -12.98
N SER A 1051 -22.28 -26.76 -13.54
CA SER A 1051 -23.53 -27.48 -13.78
C SER A 1051 -23.47 -28.45 -14.97
N THR A 1052 -22.63 -28.19 -15.98
CA THR A 1052 -22.46 -29.10 -17.14
C THR A 1052 -21.70 -30.39 -16.81
N LEU A 1053 -20.79 -30.39 -15.83
CA LEU A 1053 -20.12 -31.62 -15.35
C LEU A 1053 -21.07 -32.62 -14.64
N SER A 1054 -22.31 -32.22 -14.34
CA SER A 1054 -23.31 -33.06 -13.67
C SER A 1054 -24.20 -33.87 -14.62
N ARG A 1055 -24.03 -33.76 -15.94
CA ARG A 1055 -24.70 -34.63 -16.92
C ARG A 1055 -23.69 -35.59 -17.55
N PRO A 1056 -23.57 -36.84 -17.08
CA PRO A 1056 -23.07 -37.90 -17.93
C PRO A 1056 -24.17 -38.18 -18.97
N GLY A 1057 -24.01 -37.61 -20.16
CA GLY A 1057 -24.86 -37.87 -21.32
C GLY A 1057 -23.99 -38.50 -22.40
N THR A 1058 -24.24 -39.79 -22.63
CA THR A 1058 -23.70 -40.71 -23.65
C THR A 1058 -23.33 -40.10 -25.00
#